data_AF-A0A7C3XZ80-F1
#
_entry.id   AF-A0A7C3XZ80-F1
#
_cell.length_a   1.000
_cell.length_b   1.000
_cell.length_c   1.000
_cell.angle_alpha   90.00
_cell.angle_beta   90.00
_cell.angle_gamma   90.00
#
_symmetry.space_group_name_H-M   'P 1'
#
loop_
_entity.id
_entity.type
_entity.pdbx_description
1 polymer ?
#
loop_
_entity_poly.entity_id
_entity_poly.type
_entity_poly.pdbx_seq_one_letter_code
_entity_poly.pdbx_strand_id
1 'polypeptide(L)'
;MNMVNAAWGIDLGNRALKAVKLVRDESGVRVDDFDVIEHEQIASVAGDNRESLLRTALASFVERHPVKSLPVAVSISGAQSFARFIKLPPVESRKIPEVVRFEAIQQIPFPLDDVEWAYQLFPQKDSPDVEVGIFAIKKEIVSRHIAYFTDLRMNVQVVQMHPLAVYNAMVHDGRVGQTVMFMDAGAECIDLIIADGQTVWLRTLSAIGGNTFTESLVKAFKLPFSKAEELKRSAATSKYAKQIFQAMRPVFADLVAEIQRSMGFYASVHRDARIQKIVAQGSTFQLPGLQKYLQQSLQIPVEKLDSLKAAPPADPKMAAAFQEHVISLAGAYGLALQALDGTAITVSLLPASIRRAKMWRDKAKWFAAAASLFVLGTVGAAGRLYFDGAMYERNEEARAAYRKTTSEASRLVNQWKTRVENRGEDDRQRIVSFAGLTDYRTLWPEILRDIFDALPPNDVEKLRKKPREEREQILISRIRPEYKTDLTDVLKVMAERGDVGRFLGVESANPAISAPPAYGGEGGEEKPVVRKVKRGFLVTIRGVTPNKGGVAFVESRLCKALLEKTADAQAKAGKPYYVGGVQLIQSGRRTSAQTPLHGAAGGISGETDIADFTGLTPLSSPGNVPGASGGSVRPVQPSYVPGRPGGGGAVTPGGGRVPGRAATPPAGGAAPAGAPGSPDAVEGPPKDPFFPDETIEKDTEFAVVVAVVLDPAPAQTTTENE
;
A
#
# COMPACT_ATOMS: atom_id res chain seq x y z
N MET A 1 -9.39 -14.85 -28.31
CA MET A 1 -7.95 -15.14 -28.15
C MET A 1 -7.54 -15.79 -29.45
N ASN A 2 -6.72 -15.14 -30.29
CA ASN A 2 -6.31 -15.77 -31.56
C ASN A 2 -5.55 -17.04 -31.20
N MET A 3 -6.08 -18.20 -31.57
CA MET A 3 -5.33 -19.45 -31.43
C MET A 3 -4.04 -19.32 -32.21
N VAL A 4 -2.92 -19.60 -31.54
CA VAL A 4 -1.64 -19.69 -32.21
C VAL A 4 -1.68 -20.94 -33.08
N ASN A 5 -1.73 -20.77 -34.40
CA ASN A 5 -1.80 -21.88 -35.34
C ASN A 5 -0.42 -22.40 -35.75
N ALA A 6 0.65 -21.66 -35.46
CA ALA A 6 2.01 -22.07 -35.79
C ALA A 6 3.02 -21.54 -34.75
N ALA A 7 3.99 -22.36 -34.36
CA ALA A 7 5.03 -21.97 -33.42
C ALA A 7 6.34 -22.73 -33.67
N TRP A 8 7.45 -22.10 -33.30
CA TRP A 8 8.78 -22.70 -33.30
C TRP A 8 9.17 -23.14 -31.90
N GLY A 9 9.71 -24.35 -31.78
CA GLY A 9 10.45 -24.81 -30.61
C GLY A 9 11.92 -24.89 -30.96
N ILE A 10 12.77 -24.17 -30.22
CA ILE A 10 14.20 -24.06 -30.50
C ILE A 10 14.99 -24.49 -29.27
N ASP A 11 15.77 -25.55 -29.42
CA ASP A 11 16.74 -26.02 -28.45
C ASP A 11 18.14 -25.58 -28.86
N LEU A 12 18.68 -24.60 -28.13
CA LEU A 12 20.02 -24.07 -28.37
C LEU A 12 21.03 -24.85 -27.52
N GLY A 13 21.33 -26.07 -27.98
CA GLY A 13 22.27 -26.97 -27.32
C GLY A 13 23.74 -26.63 -27.59
N ASN A 14 24.66 -27.20 -26.80
CA ASN A 14 26.10 -26.95 -26.92
C ASN A 14 26.78 -27.63 -28.11
N ARG A 15 26.11 -28.54 -28.82
CA ARG A 15 26.64 -29.19 -30.03
C ARG A 15 25.93 -28.74 -31.31
N ALA A 16 24.64 -28.47 -31.20
CA ALA A 16 23.82 -28.06 -32.32
C ALA A 16 22.64 -27.23 -31.81
N LEU A 17 22.21 -26.28 -32.64
CA LEU A 17 20.88 -25.68 -32.56
C LEU A 17 19.91 -26.63 -33.25
N LYS A 18 18.81 -26.95 -32.58
CA LYS A 18 17.73 -27.78 -33.15
C LYS A 18 16.43 -27.00 -33.09
N ALA A 19 15.73 -26.92 -34.21
CA ALA A 19 14.49 -26.19 -34.31
C ALA A 19 13.41 -27.03 -34.98
N VAL A 20 12.19 -26.97 -34.47
CA VAL A 20 11.00 -27.63 -35.04
C VAL A 20 9.88 -26.60 -35.12
N LYS A 21 9.29 -26.46 -36.31
CA LYS A 21 8.09 -25.65 -36.53
C LYS A 21 6.89 -26.56 -36.58
N LEU A 22 5.94 -26.31 -35.68
CA LEU A 22 4.66 -27.01 -35.69
C LEU A 22 3.56 -26.08 -36.20
N VAL A 23 2.65 -26.65 -36.96
CA VAL A 23 1.40 -26.02 -37.40
C VAL A 23 0.25 -26.88 -36.91
N ARG A 24 -0.78 -26.24 -36.36
CA ARG A 24 -2.04 -26.86 -35.98
C ARG A 24 -3.08 -26.61 -37.08
N ASP A 25 -3.64 -27.69 -37.60
CA ASP A 25 -4.74 -27.69 -38.56
C ASP A 25 -5.95 -28.47 -38.01
N GLU A 26 -7.01 -28.61 -38.81
CA GLU A 26 -8.23 -29.35 -38.42
C GLU A 26 -7.99 -30.84 -38.18
N SER A 27 -6.92 -31.41 -38.77
CA SER A 27 -6.56 -32.83 -38.67
C SER A 27 -5.61 -33.15 -37.52
N GLY A 28 -4.99 -32.13 -36.92
CA GLY A 28 -4.13 -32.28 -35.75
C GLY A 28 -2.92 -31.33 -35.78
N VAL A 29 -1.78 -31.85 -35.34
CA VAL A 29 -0.50 -31.12 -35.35
C VAL A 29 0.41 -31.75 -36.39
N ARG A 30 1.02 -30.91 -37.22
CA ARG A 30 1.98 -31.29 -38.26
C ARG A 30 3.30 -30.56 -38.06
N VAL A 31 4.40 -31.25 -38.32
CA VAL A 31 5.72 -30.63 -38.49
C VAL A 31 5.75 -29.95 -39.85
N ASP A 32 5.84 -28.63 -39.87
CA ASP A 32 5.86 -27.85 -41.11
C ASP A 32 7.28 -27.62 -41.62
N ASP A 33 8.22 -27.46 -40.68
CA ASP A 33 9.63 -27.22 -40.97
C ASP A 33 10.50 -27.68 -39.79
N PHE A 34 11.78 -27.96 -40.04
CA PHE A 34 12.75 -28.24 -38.99
C PHE A 34 14.17 -27.88 -39.46
N ASP A 35 15.06 -27.62 -38.50
CA ASP A 35 16.48 -27.39 -38.82
C ASP A 35 17.37 -27.95 -37.70
N VAL A 36 18.54 -28.45 -38.11
CA VAL A 36 19.59 -28.91 -37.21
C VAL A 36 20.90 -28.28 -37.67
N ILE A 37 21.36 -27.30 -36.92
CA ILE A 37 22.59 -26.55 -37.21
C ILE A 37 23.65 -27.02 -36.24
N GLU A 38 24.52 -27.89 -36.71
CA GLU A 38 25.70 -28.32 -35.96
C GLU A 38 26.69 -27.15 -35.83
N HIS A 39 27.17 -26.89 -34.59
CA HIS A 39 28.21 -25.89 -34.37
C HIS A 39 29.56 -26.38 -34.92
N GLU A 40 30.36 -25.47 -35.46
CA GLU A 40 31.71 -25.78 -35.99
C GLU A 40 32.63 -26.41 -34.95
N GLN A 41 32.48 -25.98 -33.69
CA GLN A 41 33.14 -26.55 -32.52
C GLN A 41 32.11 -26.76 -31.43
N ILE A 42 32.34 -27.74 -30.54
CA ILE A 42 31.47 -27.92 -29.38
C ILE A 42 31.61 -26.71 -28.47
N ALA A 43 30.48 -26.07 -28.18
CA ALA A 43 30.43 -24.80 -27.47
C ALA A 43 31.06 -24.91 -26.06
N SER A 44 31.02 -26.10 -25.44
CA SER A 44 31.65 -26.40 -24.16
C SER A 44 33.18 -26.41 -24.18
N VAL A 45 33.77 -26.73 -25.34
CA VAL A 45 35.23 -26.78 -25.57
C VAL A 45 35.76 -25.42 -26.05
N ALA A 46 34.87 -24.58 -26.60
CA ALA A 46 35.21 -23.28 -27.18
C ALA A 46 35.59 -22.20 -26.15
N GLY A 47 35.44 -22.44 -24.85
CA GLY A 47 35.78 -21.49 -23.79
C GLY A 47 35.07 -20.14 -24.00
N ASP A 48 35.87 -19.08 -24.17
CA ASP A 48 35.39 -17.70 -24.38
C ASP A 48 34.63 -17.51 -25.71
N ASN A 49 34.85 -18.36 -26.72
CA ASN A 49 34.16 -18.27 -28.00
C ASN A 49 32.76 -18.91 -28.00
N ARG A 50 32.34 -19.53 -26.89
CA ARG A 50 31.05 -20.22 -26.77
C ARG A 50 29.87 -19.34 -27.19
N GLU A 51 29.84 -18.10 -26.69
CA GLU A 51 28.75 -17.18 -26.97
C GLU A 51 28.69 -16.77 -28.45
N SER A 52 29.85 -16.55 -29.07
CA SER A 52 29.95 -16.25 -30.51
C SER A 52 29.39 -17.40 -31.36
N LEU A 53 29.75 -18.65 -31.04
CA LEU A 53 29.25 -19.82 -31.76
C LEU A 53 27.72 -19.95 -31.70
N LEU A 54 27.12 -19.77 -30.51
CA LEU A 54 25.67 -19.83 -30.35
C LEU A 54 24.96 -18.72 -31.14
N ARG A 55 25.52 -17.50 -31.14
CA ARG A 55 25.00 -16.36 -31.90
C ARG A 55 25.09 -16.61 -33.41
N THR A 56 26.20 -17.15 -33.90
CA THR A 56 26.39 -17.49 -35.32
C THR A 56 25.40 -18.56 -35.78
N ALA A 57 25.21 -19.62 -34.99
CA ALA A 57 24.23 -20.66 -35.30
C ALA A 57 22.80 -20.11 -35.36
N LEU A 58 22.42 -19.25 -34.40
CA LEU A 58 21.10 -18.64 -34.38
C LEU A 58 20.90 -17.61 -35.50
N ALA A 59 21.95 -16.86 -35.87
CA ALA A 59 21.93 -15.97 -37.03
C ALA A 59 21.71 -16.76 -38.34
N SER A 60 22.44 -17.86 -38.53
CA SER A 60 22.26 -18.77 -39.68
C SER A 60 20.84 -19.36 -39.73
N PHE A 61 20.25 -19.67 -38.56
CA PHE A 61 18.87 -20.12 -38.49
C PHE A 61 17.88 -19.05 -38.95
N VAL A 62 18.03 -17.81 -38.47
CA VAL A 62 17.13 -16.69 -38.82
C VAL A 62 17.29 -16.25 -40.28
N GLU A 63 18.45 -16.47 -40.89
CA GLU A 63 18.66 -16.23 -42.33
C GLU A 63 17.94 -17.26 -43.19
N ARG A 64 17.92 -18.53 -42.75
CA ARG A 64 17.23 -19.63 -43.46
C ARG A 64 15.71 -19.62 -43.29
N HIS A 65 15.22 -19.12 -42.15
CA HIS A 65 13.81 -19.28 -41.75
C HIS A 65 13.13 -17.95 -41.38
N PRO A 66 11.88 -17.71 -41.80
CA PRO A 66 11.12 -16.54 -41.37
C PRO A 66 10.56 -16.74 -39.94
N VAL A 67 11.32 -16.33 -38.91
CA VAL A 67 10.96 -16.57 -37.50
C VAL A 67 10.29 -15.39 -36.79
N LYS A 68 10.41 -14.16 -37.31
CA LYS A 68 10.07 -12.92 -36.56
C LYS A 68 8.59 -12.77 -36.19
N SER A 69 7.67 -13.33 -36.97
CA SER A 69 6.23 -13.20 -36.75
C SER A 69 5.62 -14.32 -35.89
N LEU A 70 6.35 -15.41 -35.69
CA LEU A 70 5.83 -16.61 -35.02
C LEU A 70 6.26 -16.67 -33.55
N PRO A 71 5.40 -17.21 -32.67
CA PRO A 71 5.78 -17.56 -31.30
C PRO A 71 6.97 -18.53 -31.28
N VAL A 72 7.93 -18.26 -30.41
CA VAL A 72 9.10 -19.12 -30.20
C VAL A 72 9.12 -19.61 -28.75
N ALA A 73 9.27 -20.92 -28.58
CA ALA A 73 9.59 -21.54 -27.31
C ALA A 73 11.06 -21.94 -27.30
N VAL A 74 11.75 -21.70 -26.18
CA VAL A 74 13.18 -22.01 -26.01
C VAL A 74 13.40 -22.83 -24.74
N SER A 75 14.38 -23.72 -24.77
CA SER A 75 14.80 -24.53 -23.62
C SER A 75 16.05 -23.99 -22.95
N ILE A 76 16.16 -24.22 -21.65
CA ILE A 76 17.40 -24.13 -20.89
C ILE A 76 17.78 -25.55 -20.44
N SER A 77 19.07 -25.87 -20.45
CA SER A 77 19.60 -27.18 -20.04
C SER A 77 19.15 -27.57 -18.62
N GLY A 78 18.82 -28.85 -18.44
CA GLY A 78 18.52 -29.44 -17.14
C GLY A 78 19.60 -29.14 -16.09
N ALA A 79 20.87 -29.16 -16.50
CA ALA A 79 22.03 -28.95 -15.62
C ALA A 79 22.12 -27.52 -15.05
N GLN A 80 21.45 -26.55 -15.69
CA GLN A 80 21.40 -25.15 -15.26
C GLN A 80 20.08 -24.81 -14.53
N SER A 81 19.26 -25.82 -14.27
CA SER A 81 17.92 -25.68 -13.72
C SER A 81 17.74 -26.53 -12.47
N PHE A 82 16.78 -26.14 -11.63
CA PHE A 82 16.42 -26.83 -10.42
C PHE A 82 14.97 -27.28 -10.52
N ALA A 83 14.71 -28.53 -10.17
CA ALA A 83 13.36 -29.05 -10.02
C ALA A 83 13.22 -29.85 -8.73
N ARG A 84 12.06 -29.72 -8.08
CA ARG A 84 11.71 -30.48 -6.89
C ARG A 84 10.23 -30.84 -6.94
N PHE A 85 9.90 -32.08 -6.61
CA PHE A 85 8.51 -32.52 -6.47
C PHE A 85 8.24 -32.72 -4.99
N ILE A 86 7.18 -32.10 -4.50
CA ILE A 86 6.75 -32.17 -3.10
C ILE A 86 5.26 -32.46 -3.04
N LYS A 87 4.83 -33.14 -2.00
CA LYS A 87 3.41 -33.35 -1.72
C LYS A 87 2.93 -32.27 -0.76
N LEU A 88 1.91 -31.53 -1.17
CA LEU A 88 1.26 -30.55 -0.31
C LEU A 88 0.23 -31.25 0.57
N PRO A 89 0.10 -30.85 1.84
CA PRO A 89 -1.02 -31.28 2.65
C PRO A 89 -2.34 -30.80 2.03
N PRO A 90 -3.47 -31.44 2.34
CA PRO A 90 -4.77 -31.03 1.84
C PRO A 90 -5.08 -29.58 2.26
N VAL A 91 -5.07 -28.66 1.30
CA VAL A 91 -5.36 -27.23 1.52
C VAL A 91 -6.38 -26.73 0.52
N GLU A 92 -7.14 -25.72 0.93
CA GLU A 92 -8.08 -25.04 0.06
C GLU A 92 -7.40 -24.50 -1.19
N SER A 93 -8.01 -24.64 -2.37
CA SER A 93 -7.36 -24.28 -3.66
C SER A 93 -6.89 -22.83 -3.73
N ARG A 94 -7.54 -21.92 -2.98
CA ARG A 94 -7.16 -20.51 -2.87
C ARG A 94 -5.84 -20.28 -2.11
N LYS A 95 -5.50 -21.18 -1.19
CA LYS A 95 -4.28 -21.10 -0.36
C LYS A 95 -3.09 -21.83 -0.97
N ILE A 96 -3.30 -22.68 -1.97
CA ILE A 96 -2.23 -23.41 -2.67
C ILE A 96 -1.07 -22.47 -3.09
N PRO A 97 -1.29 -21.30 -3.73
CA PRO A 97 -0.19 -20.44 -4.14
C PRO A 97 0.67 -19.94 -2.98
N GLU A 98 0.08 -19.66 -1.82
CA GLU A 98 0.79 -19.19 -0.62
C GLU A 98 1.64 -20.31 -0.01
N VAL A 99 1.07 -21.51 0.10
CA VAL A 99 1.76 -22.70 0.62
C VAL A 99 2.91 -23.10 -0.30
N VAL A 100 2.67 -23.14 -1.63
CA VAL A 100 3.72 -23.43 -2.61
C VAL A 100 4.84 -22.40 -2.53
N ARG A 101 4.52 -21.11 -2.34
CA ARG A 101 5.54 -20.08 -2.16
C ARG A 101 6.37 -20.31 -0.90
N PHE A 102 5.76 -20.71 0.22
CA PHE A 102 6.47 -21.03 1.46
C PHE A 102 7.41 -22.24 1.28
N GLU A 103 6.92 -23.30 0.63
CA GLU A 103 7.73 -24.48 0.30
C GLU A 103 8.87 -24.14 -0.67
N ALA A 104 8.62 -23.31 -1.69
CA ALA A 104 9.63 -22.89 -2.65
C ALA A 104 10.82 -22.18 -1.97
N ILE A 105 10.57 -21.34 -0.94
CA ILE A 105 11.63 -20.68 -0.16
C ILE A 105 12.54 -21.70 0.53
N GLN A 106 11.99 -22.83 1.00
CA GLN A 106 12.76 -23.86 1.70
C GLN A 106 13.48 -24.81 0.75
N GLN A 107 12.85 -25.13 -0.38
CA GLN A 107 13.37 -26.12 -1.33
C GLN A 107 14.41 -25.55 -2.29
N ILE A 108 14.26 -24.29 -2.72
CA ILE A 108 15.17 -23.66 -3.67
C ILE A 108 16.45 -23.22 -2.92
N PRO A 109 17.64 -23.69 -3.32
CA PRO A 109 18.89 -23.39 -2.62
C PRO A 109 19.44 -21.96 -2.89
N PHE A 110 18.58 -21.05 -3.33
CA PHE A 110 18.91 -19.67 -3.70
C PHE A 110 17.76 -18.74 -3.27
N PRO A 111 18.03 -17.44 -3.05
CA PRO A 111 16.97 -16.47 -2.80
C PRO A 111 15.95 -16.44 -3.94
N LEU A 112 14.66 -16.41 -3.61
CA LEU A 112 13.58 -16.34 -4.62
C LEU A 112 13.72 -15.11 -5.54
N ASP A 113 14.32 -14.03 -5.05
CA ASP A 113 14.53 -12.80 -5.82
C ASP A 113 15.61 -12.95 -6.91
N ASP A 114 16.49 -13.95 -6.82
CA ASP A 114 17.59 -14.19 -7.77
C ASP A 114 17.24 -15.26 -8.82
N VAL A 115 16.04 -15.86 -8.73
CA VAL A 115 15.58 -16.94 -9.62
C VAL A 115 14.28 -16.58 -10.32
N GLU A 116 14.15 -17.00 -11.57
CA GLU A 116 12.84 -17.16 -12.19
C GLU A 116 12.34 -18.55 -11.81
N TRP A 117 11.15 -18.62 -11.20
CA TRP A 117 10.57 -19.87 -10.75
C TRP A 117 9.10 -19.96 -11.11
N ALA A 118 8.61 -21.18 -11.26
CA ALA A 118 7.22 -21.49 -11.51
C ALA A 118 6.87 -22.84 -10.87
N TYR A 119 5.57 -23.12 -10.73
CA TYR A 119 5.10 -24.40 -10.19
C TYR A 119 3.97 -24.99 -11.03
N GLN A 120 3.93 -26.32 -11.10
CA GLN A 120 2.89 -27.10 -11.77
C GLN A 120 2.23 -28.02 -10.75
N LEU A 121 0.91 -28.04 -10.70
CA LEU A 121 0.15 -28.99 -9.89
C LEU A 121 -0.06 -30.28 -10.69
N PHE A 122 0.07 -31.41 -10.00
CA PHE A 122 -0.18 -32.77 -10.49
C PHE A 122 -1.25 -33.42 -9.60
N PRO A 123 -2.54 -33.10 -9.82
CA PRO A 123 -3.62 -33.67 -9.03
C PRO A 123 -3.77 -35.17 -9.32
N GLN A 124 -3.90 -35.98 -8.28
CA GLN A 124 -4.23 -37.40 -8.40
C GLN A 124 -5.73 -37.59 -8.19
N LYS A 125 -6.37 -38.46 -9.00
CA LYS A 125 -7.82 -38.70 -8.90
C LYS A 125 -8.25 -39.32 -7.57
N ASP A 126 -7.38 -40.12 -6.95
CA ASP A 126 -7.70 -40.98 -5.81
C ASP A 126 -7.00 -40.56 -4.51
N SER A 127 -6.36 -39.38 -4.47
CA SER A 127 -5.65 -38.88 -3.29
C SER A 127 -6.07 -37.44 -2.96
N PRO A 128 -6.30 -37.11 -1.67
CA PRO A 128 -6.49 -35.72 -1.24
C PRO A 128 -5.20 -34.90 -1.30
N ASP A 129 -4.04 -35.56 -1.42
CA ASP A 129 -2.74 -34.90 -1.55
C ASP A 129 -2.54 -34.40 -2.97
N VAL A 130 -2.06 -33.16 -3.09
CA VAL A 130 -1.69 -32.57 -4.39
C VAL A 130 -0.17 -32.57 -4.48
N GLU A 131 0.37 -33.28 -5.47
CA GLU A 131 1.79 -33.18 -5.78
C GLU A 131 2.04 -31.89 -6.58
N VAL A 132 3.10 -31.17 -6.24
CA VAL A 132 3.53 -29.95 -6.93
C VAL A 132 4.99 -30.08 -7.36
N GLY A 133 5.24 -29.79 -8.63
CA GLY A 133 6.58 -29.59 -9.17
C GLY A 133 6.96 -28.13 -9.08
N ILE A 134 8.03 -27.82 -8.37
CA ILE A 134 8.65 -26.50 -8.27
C ILE A 134 9.86 -26.48 -9.21
N PHE A 135 9.92 -25.48 -10.09
CA PHE A 135 10.97 -25.32 -11.09
C PHE A 135 11.60 -23.95 -10.95
N ALA A 136 12.93 -23.87 -10.97
CA ALA A 136 13.66 -22.61 -10.80
C ALA A 136 14.94 -22.56 -11.63
N ILE A 137 15.24 -21.38 -12.17
CA ILE A 137 16.50 -21.08 -12.89
C ILE A 137 16.98 -19.70 -12.43
N LYS A 138 18.29 -19.53 -12.26
CA LYS A 138 18.87 -18.21 -11.93
C LYS A 138 18.51 -17.17 -13.00
N LYS A 139 18.06 -15.99 -12.58
CA LYS A 139 17.65 -14.88 -13.46
C LYS A 139 18.72 -14.51 -14.48
N GLU A 140 19.99 -14.53 -14.06
CA GLU A 140 21.13 -14.26 -14.93
C GLU A 140 21.22 -15.23 -16.11
N ILE A 141 21.01 -16.53 -15.86
CA ILE A 141 21.05 -17.57 -16.89
C ILE A 141 19.91 -17.36 -17.88
N VAL A 142 18.69 -17.16 -17.37
CA VAL A 142 17.50 -16.90 -18.20
C VAL A 142 17.69 -15.65 -19.06
N SER A 143 18.14 -14.54 -18.45
CA SER A 143 18.32 -13.27 -19.15
C SER A 143 19.39 -13.36 -20.23
N ARG A 144 20.54 -14.00 -19.93
CA ARG A 144 21.61 -14.22 -20.90
C ARG A 144 21.15 -15.09 -22.06
N HIS A 145 20.39 -16.15 -21.78
CA HIS A 145 19.90 -17.05 -22.82
C HIS A 145 18.85 -16.37 -23.72
N ILE A 146 17.91 -15.61 -23.14
CA ILE A 146 16.90 -14.86 -23.91
C ILE A 146 17.52 -13.74 -24.75
N ALA A 147 18.65 -13.15 -24.31
CA ALA A 147 19.34 -12.10 -25.06
C ALA A 147 19.71 -12.56 -26.48
N TYR A 148 20.17 -13.81 -26.66
CA TYR A 148 20.49 -14.37 -27.99
C TYR A 148 19.33 -14.24 -28.99
N PHE A 149 18.11 -14.52 -28.53
CA PHE A 149 16.91 -14.47 -29.35
C PHE A 149 16.37 -13.04 -29.51
N THR A 150 16.48 -12.23 -28.45
CA THR A 150 15.96 -10.85 -28.44
C THR A 150 16.78 -9.94 -29.36
N ASP A 151 18.10 -10.13 -29.41
CA ASP A 151 19.01 -9.38 -30.31
C ASP A 151 18.65 -9.60 -31.78
N LEU A 152 18.15 -10.78 -32.13
CA LEU A 152 17.67 -11.14 -33.48
C LEU A 152 16.18 -10.84 -33.70
N ARG A 153 15.53 -10.15 -32.75
CA ARG A 153 14.11 -9.77 -32.76
C ARG A 153 13.13 -10.95 -32.87
N MET A 154 13.49 -12.09 -32.28
CA MET A 154 12.60 -13.26 -32.22
C MET A 154 11.55 -13.08 -31.11
N ASN A 155 10.35 -13.62 -31.33
CA ASN A 155 9.24 -13.51 -30.39
C ASN A 155 9.22 -14.69 -29.40
N VAL A 156 10.13 -14.68 -28.42
CA VAL A 156 10.18 -15.70 -27.36
C VAL A 156 8.96 -15.55 -26.44
N GLN A 157 8.13 -16.59 -26.41
CA GLN A 157 6.90 -16.65 -25.60
C GLN A 157 6.99 -17.63 -24.44
N VAL A 158 7.80 -18.66 -24.60
CA VAL A 158 7.97 -19.72 -23.60
C VAL A 158 9.46 -19.93 -23.39
N VAL A 159 9.88 -19.87 -22.14
CA VAL A 159 11.16 -20.42 -21.67
C VAL A 159 10.85 -21.59 -20.77
N GLN A 160 11.47 -22.75 -21.05
CA GLN A 160 11.20 -24.00 -20.36
C GLN A 160 12.49 -24.75 -20.04
N MET A 161 12.45 -25.66 -19.06
CA MET A 161 13.51 -26.65 -18.87
C MET A 161 13.47 -27.71 -19.98
N HIS A 162 14.62 -28.03 -20.58
CA HIS A 162 14.73 -29.08 -21.60
C HIS A 162 14.03 -30.40 -21.20
N PRO A 163 14.24 -30.99 -20.01
CA PRO A 163 13.58 -32.24 -19.62
C PRO A 163 12.04 -32.15 -19.57
N LEU A 164 11.49 -30.99 -19.24
CA LEU A 164 10.03 -30.80 -19.23
C LEU A 164 9.46 -30.67 -20.64
N ALA A 165 10.22 -30.08 -21.57
CA ALA A 165 9.84 -30.06 -22.98
C ALA A 165 9.79 -31.49 -23.53
N VAL A 166 10.80 -32.30 -23.23
CA VAL A 166 10.82 -33.73 -23.58
C VAL A 166 9.62 -34.48 -22.97
N TYR A 167 9.30 -34.26 -21.70
CA TYR A 167 8.10 -34.83 -21.09
C TYR A 167 6.83 -34.46 -21.85
N ASN A 168 6.66 -33.18 -22.19
CA ASN A 168 5.52 -32.69 -22.95
C ASN A 168 5.37 -33.37 -24.33
N ALA A 169 6.48 -33.58 -25.04
CA ALA A 169 6.50 -34.33 -26.28
C ALA A 169 6.00 -35.77 -26.10
N MET A 170 6.51 -36.46 -25.09
CA MET A 170 6.19 -37.87 -24.85
C MET A 170 4.74 -38.09 -24.37
N VAL A 171 4.21 -37.16 -23.58
CA VAL A 171 2.79 -37.16 -23.17
C VAL A 171 1.88 -36.98 -24.38
N HIS A 172 2.17 -36.00 -25.24
CA HIS A 172 1.38 -35.74 -26.45
C HIS A 172 1.32 -36.96 -27.38
N ASP A 173 2.44 -37.67 -27.48
CA ASP A 173 2.59 -38.87 -28.30
C ASP A 173 1.94 -40.11 -27.67
N GLY A 174 1.34 -40.01 -26.48
CA GLY A 174 0.67 -41.12 -25.81
C GLY A 174 1.64 -42.19 -25.30
N ARG A 175 2.91 -41.85 -25.11
CA ARG A 175 3.95 -42.77 -24.60
C ARG A 175 3.98 -42.85 -23.07
N VAL A 176 3.07 -42.16 -22.40
CA VAL A 176 2.89 -42.16 -20.94
C VAL A 176 1.63 -42.93 -20.61
N GLY A 177 1.76 -44.08 -19.95
CA GLY A 177 0.62 -44.94 -19.58
C GLY A 177 0.96 -45.90 -18.45
N GLN A 178 2.11 -46.55 -18.53
CA GLN A 178 2.78 -47.23 -17.40
C GLN A 178 3.93 -46.36 -16.90
N THR A 179 4.57 -46.72 -15.77
CA THR A 179 5.79 -46.05 -15.32
C THR A 179 6.91 -46.24 -16.34
N VAL A 180 7.26 -45.18 -17.07
CA VAL A 180 8.27 -45.17 -18.14
C VAL A 180 9.35 -44.16 -17.81
N MET A 181 10.61 -44.51 -18.07
CA MET A 181 11.72 -43.57 -17.99
C MET A 181 12.07 -43.07 -19.39
N PHE A 182 11.93 -41.78 -19.64
CA PHE A 182 12.53 -41.12 -20.79
C PHE A 182 13.95 -40.71 -20.43
N MET A 183 14.90 -41.10 -21.26
CA MET A 183 16.31 -40.78 -21.09
C MET A 183 16.77 -39.98 -22.28
N ASP A 184 16.95 -38.67 -22.09
CA ASP A 184 17.51 -37.78 -23.11
C ASP A 184 19.01 -37.59 -22.88
N ALA A 185 19.83 -38.13 -23.77
CA ALA A 185 21.28 -38.07 -23.67
C ALA A 185 21.87 -37.02 -24.62
N GLY A 186 22.08 -35.83 -24.07
CA GLY A 186 22.74 -34.72 -24.72
C GLY A 186 24.27 -34.83 -24.75
N ALA A 187 24.92 -33.75 -25.20
CA ALA A 187 26.38 -33.68 -25.29
C ALA A 187 27.03 -33.49 -23.90
N GLU A 188 26.45 -32.68 -23.01
CA GLU A 188 27.03 -32.39 -21.70
C GLU A 188 26.38 -33.17 -20.55
N CYS A 189 25.06 -33.31 -20.58
CA CYS A 189 24.30 -33.96 -19.52
C CYS A 189 23.31 -34.96 -20.10
N ILE A 190 22.85 -35.85 -19.24
CA ILE A 190 21.77 -36.80 -19.53
C ILE A 190 20.61 -36.52 -18.59
N ASP A 191 19.44 -36.26 -19.15
CA ASP A 191 18.21 -36.05 -18.40
C ASP A 191 17.44 -37.38 -18.25
N LEU A 192 17.16 -37.74 -17.00
CA LEU A 192 16.30 -38.87 -16.64
C LEU A 192 14.95 -38.32 -16.21
N ILE A 193 13.90 -38.68 -16.95
CA ILE A 193 12.53 -38.22 -16.72
C ILE A 193 11.67 -39.46 -16.51
N ILE A 194 11.20 -39.68 -15.29
CA ILE A 194 10.32 -40.80 -14.98
C ILE A 194 8.89 -40.27 -14.98
N ALA A 195 8.07 -40.78 -15.88
CA ALA A 195 6.65 -40.47 -15.96
C ALA A 195 5.84 -41.64 -15.42
N ASP A 196 4.96 -41.35 -14.45
CA ASP A 196 4.04 -42.32 -13.87
C ASP A 196 2.61 -41.76 -13.88
N GLY A 197 1.83 -42.16 -14.88
CA GLY A 197 0.52 -41.59 -15.15
C GLY A 197 0.59 -40.08 -15.40
N GLN A 198 0.10 -39.29 -14.45
CA GLN A 198 0.13 -37.81 -14.51
C GLN A 198 1.28 -37.20 -13.72
N THR A 199 2.02 -38.00 -12.95
CA THR A 199 3.16 -37.53 -12.16
C THR A 199 4.45 -37.62 -12.98
N VAL A 200 5.38 -36.72 -12.68
CA VAL A 200 6.69 -36.70 -13.31
C VAL A 200 7.75 -36.50 -12.24
N TRP A 201 8.85 -37.25 -12.37
CA TRP A 201 10.06 -37.04 -11.61
C TRP A 201 11.20 -36.79 -12.58
N LEU A 202 12.12 -35.90 -12.22
CA LEU A 202 13.25 -35.57 -13.08
C LEU A 202 14.55 -35.52 -12.31
N ARG A 203 15.62 -35.95 -12.97
CA ARG A 203 16.99 -35.82 -12.51
C ARG A 203 17.91 -35.65 -13.70
N THR A 204 18.77 -34.64 -13.62
CA THR A 204 19.81 -34.40 -14.60
C THR A 204 21.14 -34.93 -14.10
N LEU A 205 21.80 -35.77 -14.91
CA LEU A 205 23.15 -36.24 -14.69
C LEU A 205 24.12 -35.26 -15.35
N SER A 206 24.62 -34.28 -14.59
CA SER A 206 25.48 -33.21 -15.11
C SER A 206 26.94 -33.61 -15.35
N ALA A 207 27.39 -34.71 -14.73
CA ALA A 207 28.78 -35.19 -14.83
C ALA A 207 29.03 -36.14 -16.01
N ILE A 208 27.97 -36.66 -16.63
CA ILE A 208 28.05 -37.67 -17.70
C ILE A 208 27.21 -37.20 -18.88
N GLY A 209 27.84 -37.11 -20.04
CA GLY A 209 27.20 -36.79 -21.32
C GLY A 209 27.95 -37.37 -22.51
N GLY A 210 27.49 -37.05 -23.72
CA GLY A 210 28.14 -37.48 -24.97
C GLY A 210 29.61 -37.05 -25.10
N ASN A 211 30.00 -35.92 -24.51
CA ASN A 211 31.36 -35.40 -24.50
C ASN A 211 32.29 -36.24 -23.63
N THR A 212 31.80 -36.80 -22.52
CA THR A 212 32.58 -37.67 -21.63
C THR A 212 33.10 -38.92 -22.37
N PHE A 213 32.30 -39.47 -23.30
CA PHE A 213 32.73 -40.56 -24.17
C PHE A 213 33.87 -40.11 -25.11
N THR A 214 33.73 -38.94 -25.71
CA THR A 214 34.73 -38.36 -26.60
C THR A 214 36.04 -38.06 -25.86
N GLU A 215 35.97 -37.51 -24.66
CA GLU A 215 37.13 -37.26 -23.79
C GLU A 215 37.84 -38.55 -23.40
N SER A 216 37.12 -39.64 -23.16
CA SER A 216 37.74 -40.94 -22.91
C SER A 216 38.55 -41.42 -24.12
N LEU A 217 38.05 -41.20 -25.33
CA LEU A 217 38.77 -41.51 -26.57
C LEU A 217 39.97 -40.58 -26.80
N VAL A 218 39.84 -39.29 -26.48
CA VAL A 218 40.97 -38.34 -26.49
C VAL A 218 42.10 -38.86 -25.60
N LYS A 219 41.80 -39.29 -24.38
CA LYS A 219 42.79 -39.82 -23.43
C LYS A 219 43.41 -41.13 -23.91
N ALA A 220 42.59 -42.06 -24.41
CA ALA A 220 43.04 -43.39 -24.82
C ALA A 220 43.87 -43.38 -26.12
N PHE A 221 43.45 -42.60 -27.11
CA PHE A 221 44.07 -42.56 -28.45
C PHE A 221 44.99 -41.35 -28.65
N LYS A 222 45.05 -40.41 -27.70
CA LYS A 222 45.83 -39.16 -27.78
C LYS A 222 45.50 -38.35 -29.04
N LEU A 223 44.22 -38.29 -29.39
CA LEU A 223 43.72 -37.57 -30.57
C LEU A 223 43.11 -36.21 -30.17
N PRO A 224 43.11 -35.20 -31.07
CA PRO A 224 42.30 -34.00 -30.88
C PRO A 224 40.81 -34.35 -30.73
N PHE A 225 40.07 -33.53 -29.98
CA PHE A 225 38.66 -33.77 -29.66
C PHE A 225 37.80 -34.01 -30.91
N SER A 226 37.97 -33.22 -31.98
CA SER A 226 37.23 -33.37 -33.24
C SER A 226 37.44 -34.74 -33.89
N LYS A 227 38.68 -35.26 -33.87
CA LYS A 227 39.01 -36.59 -34.39
C LYS A 227 38.53 -37.71 -33.50
N ALA A 228 38.54 -37.52 -32.17
CA ALA A 228 37.93 -38.45 -31.23
C ALA A 228 36.40 -38.54 -31.42
N GLU A 229 35.73 -37.42 -31.72
CA GLU A 229 34.29 -37.39 -32.02
C GLU A 229 33.96 -38.14 -33.31
N GLU A 230 34.74 -37.93 -34.37
CA GLU A 230 34.63 -38.66 -35.63
C GLU A 230 34.82 -40.17 -35.42
N LEU A 231 35.82 -40.54 -34.61
CA LEU A 231 36.08 -41.93 -34.22
C LEU A 231 34.94 -42.54 -33.39
N LYS A 232 34.32 -41.74 -32.51
CA LYS A 232 33.14 -42.14 -31.73
C LYS A 232 31.94 -42.42 -32.64
N ARG A 233 31.65 -41.53 -33.58
CA ARG A 233 30.52 -41.65 -34.52
C ARG A 233 30.69 -42.84 -35.47
N SER A 234 31.93 -43.10 -35.91
CA SER A 234 32.28 -44.23 -36.79
C SER A 234 32.69 -45.51 -36.04
N ALA A 235 32.45 -45.59 -34.73
CA ALA A 235 32.96 -46.68 -33.89
C ALA A 235 32.55 -48.09 -34.36
N ALA A 236 31.33 -48.26 -34.87
CA ALA A 236 30.84 -49.57 -35.33
C ALA A 236 31.48 -50.06 -36.63
N THR A 237 31.86 -49.15 -37.53
CA THR A 237 32.44 -49.48 -38.85
C THR A 237 33.97 -49.41 -38.83
N SER A 238 34.57 -48.94 -37.74
CA SER A 238 36.01 -48.84 -37.60
C SER A 238 36.68 -50.20 -37.42
N LYS A 239 37.86 -50.37 -38.05
CA LYS A 239 38.76 -51.52 -37.84
C LYS A 239 39.16 -51.69 -36.37
N TYR A 240 39.15 -50.60 -35.59
CA TYR A 240 39.52 -50.57 -34.19
C TYR A 240 38.32 -50.58 -33.23
N ALA A 241 37.14 -51.03 -33.69
CA ALA A 241 35.91 -51.04 -32.90
C ALA A 241 36.12 -51.58 -31.48
N LYS A 242 36.82 -52.72 -31.32
CA LYS A 242 37.08 -53.34 -30.01
C LYS A 242 37.85 -52.42 -29.06
N GLN A 243 38.91 -51.76 -29.54
CA GLN A 243 39.71 -50.82 -28.76
C GLN A 243 38.91 -49.57 -28.41
N ILE A 244 38.10 -49.06 -29.34
CA ILE A 244 37.23 -47.89 -29.13
C ILE A 244 36.22 -48.19 -28.02
N PHE A 245 35.54 -49.34 -28.08
CA PHE A 245 34.61 -49.77 -27.03
C PHE A 245 35.30 -50.03 -25.68
N GLN A 246 36.51 -50.60 -25.68
CA GLN A 246 37.29 -50.78 -24.46
C GLN A 246 37.64 -49.44 -23.80
N ALA A 247 38.02 -48.43 -24.59
CA ALA A 247 38.32 -47.09 -24.09
C ALA A 247 37.08 -46.37 -23.54
N MET A 248 35.88 -46.66 -24.06
CA MET A 248 34.62 -46.07 -23.56
C MET A 248 33.98 -46.86 -22.41
N ARG A 249 34.42 -48.10 -22.16
CA ARG A 249 33.82 -48.99 -21.15
C ARG A 249 33.70 -48.38 -19.74
N PRO A 250 34.68 -47.62 -19.21
CA PRO A 250 34.53 -46.96 -17.92
C PRO A 250 33.36 -45.98 -17.90
N VAL A 251 33.20 -45.16 -18.94
CA VAL A 251 32.11 -44.18 -19.06
C VAL A 251 30.75 -44.89 -19.13
N PHE A 252 30.66 -46.02 -19.84
CA PHE A 252 29.45 -46.84 -19.84
C PHE A 252 29.10 -47.39 -18.44
N ALA A 253 30.11 -47.85 -17.68
CA ALA A 253 29.90 -48.37 -16.33
C ALA A 253 29.45 -47.27 -15.36
N ASP A 254 30.07 -46.08 -15.44
CA ASP A 254 29.69 -44.92 -14.64
C ASP A 254 28.26 -44.47 -14.93
N LEU A 255 27.86 -44.46 -16.22
CA LEU A 255 26.50 -44.14 -16.62
C LEU A 255 25.49 -45.14 -16.04
N VAL A 256 25.75 -46.43 -16.14
CA VAL A 256 24.87 -47.46 -15.56
C VAL A 256 24.75 -47.28 -14.05
N ALA A 257 25.87 -47.06 -13.36
CA ALA A 257 25.87 -46.87 -11.91
C ALA A 257 25.04 -45.63 -11.50
N GLU A 258 25.13 -44.54 -12.25
CA GLU A 258 24.36 -43.33 -11.98
C GLU A 258 22.87 -43.50 -12.28
N ILE A 259 22.52 -44.22 -13.35
CA ILE A 259 21.12 -44.58 -13.64
C ILE A 259 20.56 -45.48 -12.52
N GLN A 260 21.30 -46.51 -12.10
CA GLN A 260 20.88 -47.40 -11.01
C GLN A 260 20.68 -46.64 -9.69
N ARG A 261 21.59 -45.71 -9.35
CA ARG A 261 21.41 -44.82 -8.18
C ARG A 261 20.15 -43.96 -8.29
N SER A 262 19.88 -43.43 -9.49
CA SER A 262 18.70 -42.61 -9.76
C SER A 262 17.41 -43.39 -9.63
N MET A 263 17.38 -44.59 -10.20
CA MET A 263 16.27 -45.52 -10.07
C MET A 263 16.05 -45.98 -8.63
N GLY A 264 17.13 -46.29 -7.90
CA GLY A 264 17.04 -46.68 -6.49
C GLY A 264 16.48 -45.59 -5.60
N PHE A 265 16.88 -44.33 -5.85
CA PHE A 265 16.29 -43.17 -5.17
C PHE A 265 14.81 -43.00 -5.52
N TYR A 266 14.44 -43.11 -6.80
CA TYR A 266 13.03 -43.03 -7.20
C TYR A 266 12.18 -44.13 -6.54
N ALA A 267 12.66 -45.37 -6.55
CA ALA A 267 11.96 -46.51 -5.94
C ALA A 267 11.84 -46.40 -4.40
N SER A 268 12.75 -45.71 -3.71
CA SER A 268 12.65 -45.51 -2.26
C SER A 268 11.57 -44.49 -1.88
N VAL A 269 11.31 -43.52 -2.75
CA VAL A 269 10.26 -42.50 -2.59
C VAL A 269 8.91 -43.00 -3.11
N HIS A 270 8.90 -43.76 -4.20
CA HIS A 270 7.71 -44.28 -4.87
C HIS A 270 7.68 -45.81 -4.81
N ARG A 271 7.26 -46.36 -3.66
CA ARG A 271 7.37 -47.81 -3.35
C ARG A 271 6.61 -48.73 -4.32
N ASP A 272 5.52 -48.25 -4.90
CA ASP A 272 4.65 -49.05 -5.79
C ASP A 272 4.96 -48.87 -7.28
N ALA A 273 5.81 -47.89 -7.63
CA ALA A 273 6.13 -47.58 -9.02
C ALA A 273 7.33 -48.42 -9.51
N ARG A 274 7.13 -49.21 -10.57
CA ARG A 274 8.19 -49.98 -11.23
C ARG A 274 8.37 -49.51 -12.66
N ILE A 275 9.56 -48.99 -12.97
CA ILE A 275 9.92 -48.57 -14.33
C ILE A 275 9.90 -49.80 -15.25
N GLN A 276 8.98 -49.81 -16.21
CA GLN A 276 8.75 -50.96 -17.08
C GLN A 276 9.64 -50.94 -18.32
N LYS A 277 9.95 -49.74 -18.82
CA LYS A 277 10.82 -49.55 -19.97
C LYS A 277 11.50 -48.20 -19.95
N ILE A 278 12.59 -48.10 -20.72
CA ILE A 278 13.33 -46.87 -20.95
C ILE A 278 13.17 -46.48 -22.42
N VAL A 279 12.69 -45.27 -22.67
CA VAL A 279 12.66 -44.67 -24.01
C VAL A 279 13.86 -43.73 -24.13
N ALA A 280 14.81 -44.13 -24.95
CA ALA A 280 16.09 -43.48 -25.15
C ALA A 280 16.03 -42.50 -26.34
N GLN A 281 16.48 -41.28 -26.11
CA GLN A 281 16.51 -40.19 -27.09
C GLN A 281 17.71 -39.28 -26.84
N GLY A 282 17.98 -38.38 -27.78
CA GLY A 282 19.17 -37.54 -27.78
C GLY A 282 20.29 -38.12 -28.64
N SER A 283 21.18 -37.23 -29.07
CA SER A 283 22.21 -37.55 -30.07
C SER A 283 23.20 -38.61 -29.60
N THR A 284 23.39 -38.77 -28.28
CA THR A 284 24.31 -39.79 -27.74
C THR A 284 23.82 -41.22 -27.96
N PHE A 285 22.51 -41.46 -28.14
CA PHE A 285 21.99 -42.79 -28.52
C PHE A 285 22.21 -43.18 -29.97
N GLN A 286 22.78 -42.29 -30.79
CA GLN A 286 23.32 -42.67 -32.09
C GLN A 286 24.61 -43.52 -31.93
N LEU A 287 25.26 -43.49 -30.75
CA LEU A 287 26.39 -44.36 -30.43
C LEU A 287 25.99 -45.84 -30.53
N PRO A 288 26.62 -46.62 -31.44
CA PRO A 288 26.31 -48.03 -31.57
C PRO A 288 26.63 -48.79 -30.28
N GLY A 289 25.78 -49.74 -29.90
CA GLY A 289 25.98 -50.59 -28.71
C GLY A 289 25.49 -49.99 -27.38
N LEU A 290 25.30 -48.67 -27.26
CA LEU A 290 24.83 -48.04 -26.01
C LEU A 290 23.48 -48.60 -25.54
N GLN A 291 22.49 -48.69 -26.44
CA GLN A 291 21.18 -49.25 -26.14
C GLN A 291 21.27 -50.69 -25.60
N LYS A 292 22.02 -51.56 -26.30
CA LYS A 292 22.18 -52.96 -25.91
C LYS A 292 22.90 -53.09 -24.57
N TYR A 293 23.93 -52.27 -24.34
CA TYR A 293 24.70 -52.26 -23.11
C TYR A 293 23.83 -51.86 -21.91
N LEU A 294 23.02 -50.81 -22.04
CA LEU A 294 22.11 -50.38 -20.99
C LEU A 294 21.01 -51.42 -20.73
N GLN A 295 20.42 -51.99 -21.78
CA GLN A 295 19.41 -53.04 -21.63
C GLN A 295 19.96 -54.27 -20.89
N GLN A 296 21.18 -54.71 -21.21
CA GLN A 296 21.84 -55.84 -20.55
C GLN A 296 22.23 -55.52 -19.10
N SER A 297 22.66 -54.29 -18.81
CA SER A 297 23.15 -53.92 -17.48
C SER A 297 22.02 -53.56 -16.51
N LEU A 298 20.95 -52.93 -17.00
CA LEU A 298 19.79 -52.51 -16.21
C LEU A 298 18.70 -53.58 -16.14
N GLN A 299 18.72 -54.59 -17.03
CA GLN A 299 17.70 -55.64 -17.13
C GLN A 299 16.29 -55.06 -17.38
N ILE A 300 16.22 -53.93 -18.10
CA ILE A 300 14.98 -53.23 -18.47
C ILE A 300 14.99 -53.01 -19.98
N PRO A 301 13.86 -53.22 -20.70
CA PRO A 301 13.75 -52.90 -22.11
C PRO A 301 14.15 -51.45 -22.41
N VAL A 302 15.07 -51.25 -23.35
CA VAL A 302 15.48 -49.91 -23.82
C VAL A 302 15.09 -49.77 -25.29
N GLU A 303 14.15 -48.88 -25.57
CA GLU A 303 13.64 -48.57 -26.91
C GLU A 303 14.16 -47.21 -27.36
N LYS A 304 14.61 -47.07 -28.61
CA LYS A 304 14.96 -45.74 -29.14
C LYS A 304 13.71 -45.02 -29.62
N LEU A 305 13.68 -43.71 -29.47
CA LEU A 305 12.67 -42.89 -30.12
C LEU A 305 12.87 -42.93 -31.64
N ASP A 306 11.87 -43.46 -32.34
CA ASP A 306 11.88 -43.74 -33.77
C ASP A 306 10.91 -42.85 -34.57
N SER A 307 9.86 -42.35 -33.92
CA SER A 307 8.77 -41.62 -34.54
C SER A 307 8.08 -40.70 -33.54
N LEU A 308 7.48 -39.64 -34.07
CA LEU A 308 6.64 -38.69 -33.34
C LEU A 308 5.20 -38.77 -33.87
N LYS A 309 4.21 -38.43 -33.03
CA LYS A 309 2.79 -38.52 -33.41
C LYS A 309 2.36 -37.44 -34.42
N ALA A 310 2.98 -36.27 -34.39
CA ALA A 310 2.70 -35.21 -35.35
C ALA A 310 2.99 -35.69 -36.78
N ALA A 311 2.15 -35.28 -37.72
CA ALA A 311 2.35 -35.61 -39.12
C ALA A 311 3.71 -35.04 -39.59
N PRO A 312 4.48 -35.80 -40.40
CA PRO A 312 5.77 -35.34 -40.90
C PRO A 312 5.59 -34.14 -41.86
N PRO A 313 6.70 -33.47 -42.23
CA PRO A 313 6.69 -32.44 -43.27
C PRO A 313 6.02 -32.90 -44.56
N ALA A 314 5.30 -31.99 -45.22
CA ALA A 314 4.60 -32.29 -46.46
C ALA A 314 5.55 -32.58 -47.63
N ASP A 315 6.75 -32.01 -47.63
CA ASP A 315 7.81 -32.32 -48.59
C ASP A 315 8.46 -33.67 -48.25
N PRO A 316 8.42 -34.68 -49.15
CA PRO A 316 9.02 -35.99 -48.92
C PRO A 316 10.52 -35.96 -48.60
N LYS A 317 11.29 -35.02 -49.18
CA LYS A 317 12.73 -34.91 -48.92
C LYS A 317 12.98 -34.43 -47.48
N MET A 318 12.21 -33.43 -47.07
CA MET A 318 12.26 -32.92 -45.70
C MET A 318 11.76 -33.98 -44.70
N ALA A 319 10.72 -34.74 -45.04
CA ALA A 319 10.24 -35.83 -44.21
C ALA A 319 11.31 -36.92 -44.00
N ALA A 320 12.04 -37.31 -45.04
CA ALA A 320 13.14 -38.27 -44.91
C ALA A 320 14.26 -37.74 -44.00
N ALA A 321 14.70 -36.50 -44.22
CA ALA A 321 15.72 -35.86 -43.37
C ALA A 321 15.25 -35.70 -41.91
N PHE A 322 13.96 -35.40 -41.70
CA PHE A 322 13.38 -35.31 -40.36
C PHE A 322 13.47 -36.65 -39.63
N GLN A 323 13.12 -37.75 -40.29
CA GLN A 323 13.19 -39.10 -39.70
C GLN A 323 14.60 -39.48 -39.27
N GLU A 324 15.64 -39.07 -40.02
CA GLU A 324 17.05 -39.30 -39.62
C GLU A 324 17.42 -38.58 -38.30
N HIS A 325 16.77 -37.44 -38.02
CA HIS A 325 17.05 -36.60 -36.85
C HIS A 325 16.03 -36.74 -35.70
N VAL A 326 14.92 -37.46 -35.89
CA VAL A 326 13.80 -37.61 -34.92
C VAL A 326 14.29 -37.88 -33.49
N ILE A 327 15.25 -38.80 -33.35
CA ILE A 327 15.79 -39.20 -32.04
C ILE A 327 16.34 -38.01 -31.23
N SER A 328 16.76 -36.93 -31.89
CA SER A 328 17.38 -35.77 -31.26
C SER A 328 16.46 -34.54 -31.13
N LEU A 329 15.26 -34.59 -31.72
CA LEU A 329 14.35 -33.45 -31.88
C LEU A 329 13.22 -33.40 -30.85
N ALA A 330 13.10 -34.39 -29.97
CA ALA A 330 12.00 -34.48 -28.99
C ALA A 330 11.86 -33.23 -28.11
N GLY A 331 12.97 -32.66 -27.63
CA GLY A 331 12.94 -31.42 -26.85
C GLY A 331 12.39 -30.24 -27.65
N ALA A 332 12.90 -30.01 -28.87
CA ALA A 332 12.43 -28.95 -29.76
C ALA A 332 10.95 -29.13 -30.15
N TYR A 333 10.53 -30.37 -30.40
CA TYR A 333 9.13 -30.71 -30.67
C TYR A 333 8.23 -30.41 -29.46
N GLY A 334 8.63 -30.79 -28.25
CA GLY A 334 7.89 -30.50 -27.03
C GLY A 334 7.78 -29.01 -26.69
N LEU A 335 8.82 -28.24 -26.99
CA LEU A 335 8.80 -26.77 -26.89
C LEU A 335 7.78 -26.17 -27.86
N ALA A 336 7.79 -26.60 -29.12
CA ALA A 336 6.85 -26.12 -30.13
C ALA A 336 5.40 -26.46 -29.74
N LEU A 337 5.15 -27.67 -29.22
CA LEU A 337 3.84 -28.07 -28.70
C LEU A 337 3.38 -27.17 -27.55
N GLN A 338 4.29 -26.80 -26.64
CA GLN A 338 3.97 -25.92 -25.52
C GLN A 338 3.62 -24.50 -26.01
N ALA A 339 4.29 -23.98 -27.03
CA ALA A 339 3.94 -22.70 -27.64
C ALA A 339 2.59 -22.73 -28.40
N LEU A 340 2.09 -23.91 -28.76
CA LEU A 340 0.75 -24.12 -29.35
C LEU A 340 -0.33 -24.43 -28.30
N ASP A 341 -0.05 -24.19 -27.02
CA ASP A 341 -0.94 -24.43 -25.86
C ASP A 341 -1.51 -25.87 -25.79
N GLY A 342 -0.74 -26.86 -26.27
CA GLY A 342 -1.19 -28.25 -26.42
C GLY A 342 -0.62 -29.26 -25.41
N THR A 343 -0.01 -28.82 -24.31
CA THR A 343 0.83 -29.67 -23.46
C THR A 343 0.32 -29.83 -22.02
N ALA A 344 0.70 -30.94 -21.37
CA ALA A 344 0.35 -31.22 -19.98
C ALA A 344 0.99 -30.24 -18.99
N ILE A 345 2.27 -29.92 -19.21
CA ILE A 345 2.97 -28.90 -18.43
C ILE A 345 2.90 -27.58 -19.20
N THR A 346 2.28 -26.58 -18.58
CA THR A 346 2.05 -25.26 -19.19
C THR A 346 2.93 -24.16 -18.59
N VAL A 347 3.64 -24.45 -17.49
CA VAL A 347 4.49 -23.47 -16.81
C VAL A 347 5.60 -22.94 -17.70
N SER A 348 5.90 -21.65 -17.57
CA SER A 348 7.04 -21.03 -18.25
C SER A 348 7.82 -20.13 -17.30
N LEU A 349 9.14 -20.27 -17.39
CA LEU A 349 10.16 -19.50 -16.67
C LEU A 349 10.52 -18.20 -17.42
N LEU A 350 9.65 -17.74 -18.34
CA LEU A 350 9.82 -16.45 -19.00
C LEU A 350 9.71 -15.32 -17.97
N PRO A 351 10.71 -14.42 -17.86
CA PRO A 351 10.72 -13.34 -16.90
C PRO A 351 9.46 -12.46 -16.95
N ALA A 352 8.96 -12.07 -15.78
CA ALA A 352 7.75 -11.26 -15.67
C ALA A 352 7.88 -9.88 -16.36
N SER A 353 9.08 -9.33 -16.48
CA SER A 353 9.36 -8.08 -17.21
C SER A 353 9.05 -8.21 -18.70
N ILE A 354 9.55 -9.28 -19.34
CA ILE A 354 9.34 -9.55 -20.77
C ILE A 354 7.87 -9.90 -21.03
N ARG A 355 7.26 -10.70 -20.14
CA ARG A 355 5.84 -11.05 -20.22
C ARG A 355 4.95 -9.80 -20.15
N ARG A 356 5.21 -8.88 -19.21
CA ARG A 356 4.48 -7.60 -19.09
C ARG A 356 4.70 -6.68 -20.27
N ALA A 357 5.94 -6.51 -20.72
CA ALA A 357 6.27 -5.68 -21.88
C ALA A 357 5.57 -6.21 -23.16
N LYS A 358 5.49 -7.53 -23.32
CA LYS A 358 4.74 -8.16 -24.40
C LYS A 358 3.24 -7.92 -24.28
N MET A 359 2.64 -8.18 -23.11
CA MET A 359 1.20 -7.91 -22.88
C MET A 359 0.84 -6.45 -23.22
N TRP A 360 1.73 -5.50 -22.89
CA TRP A 360 1.58 -4.10 -23.28
C TRP A 360 1.64 -3.90 -24.79
N ARG A 361 2.62 -4.48 -25.50
CA ARG A 361 2.72 -4.40 -26.96
C ARG A 361 1.52 -5.02 -27.67
N ASP A 362 1.06 -6.19 -27.21
CA ASP A 362 -0.09 -6.88 -27.79
C ASP A 362 -1.39 -6.09 -27.57
N LYS A 363 -1.53 -5.44 -26.41
CA LYS A 363 -2.68 -4.58 -26.09
C LYS A 363 -2.57 -3.16 -26.61
N ALA A 364 -1.39 -2.69 -27.03
CA ALA A 364 -1.18 -1.31 -27.49
C ALA A 364 -2.13 -0.92 -28.63
N LYS A 365 -2.42 -1.85 -29.56
CA LYS A 365 -3.39 -1.61 -30.65
C LYS A 365 -4.81 -1.36 -30.14
N TRP A 366 -5.22 -2.10 -29.11
CA TRP A 366 -6.52 -1.92 -28.46
C TRP A 366 -6.59 -0.64 -27.64
N PHE A 367 -5.51 -0.28 -26.94
CA PHE A 367 -5.41 1.00 -26.26
C PHE A 367 -5.45 2.17 -27.24
N ALA A 368 -4.75 2.07 -28.38
CA ALA A 368 -4.82 3.07 -29.44
C ALA A 368 -6.24 3.20 -30.00
N ALA A 369 -6.92 2.09 -30.30
CA ALA A 369 -8.30 2.09 -30.77
C ALA A 369 -9.27 2.71 -29.75
N ALA A 370 -9.15 2.37 -28.47
CA ALA A 370 -9.95 2.95 -27.39
C ALA A 370 -9.70 4.46 -27.24
N ALA A 371 -8.44 4.89 -27.30
CA ALA A 371 -8.09 6.30 -27.26
C ALA A 371 -8.65 7.06 -28.48
N SER A 372 -8.60 6.48 -29.68
CA SER A 372 -9.21 7.08 -30.88
C SER A 372 -10.73 7.23 -30.74
N LEU A 373 -11.43 6.22 -30.23
CA LEU A 373 -12.87 6.31 -29.97
C LEU A 373 -13.21 7.39 -28.93
N PHE A 374 -12.41 7.50 -27.87
CA PHE A 374 -12.58 8.53 -26.86
C PHE A 374 -12.40 9.95 -27.44
N VAL A 375 -11.36 10.15 -28.26
CA VAL A 375 -11.11 11.43 -28.95
C VAL A 375 -12.26 11.74 -29.91
N LEU A 376 -12.70 10.79 -30.73
CA LEU A 376 -13.84 10.97 -31.65
C LEU A 376 -15.13 11.33 -30.90
N GLY A 377 -15.42 10.67 -29.78
CA GLY A 377 -16.57 11.00 -28.93
C GLY A 377 -16.49 12.41 -28.37
N THR A 378 -15.31 12.80 -27.87
CA THR A 378 -15.10 14.14 -27.29
C THR A 378 -15.19 15.24 -28.34
N VAL A 379 -14.55 15.05 -29.51
CA VAL A 379 -14.60 15.99 -30.63
C VAL A 379 -16.03 16.09 -31.20
N GLY A 380 -16.74 14.98 -31.32
CA GLY A 380 -18.14 14.97 -31.76
C GLY A 380 -19.05 15.74 -30.80
N ALA A 381 -18.89 15.56 -29.49
CA ALA A 381 -19.65 16.29 -28.48
C ALA A 381 -19.35 17.80 -28.49
N ALA A 382 -18.06 18.17 -28.55
CA ALA A 382 -17.64 19.58 -28.65
C ALA A 382 -18.14 20.23 -29.95
N GLY A 383 -18.04 19.51 -31.07
CA GLY A 383 -18.57 19.94 -32.36
C GLY A 383 -20.07 20.17 -32.31
N ARG A 384 -20.83 19.27 -31.68
CA ARG A 384 -22.28 19.45 -31.47
C ARG A 384 -22.58 20.71 -30.66
N LEU A 385 -21.90 20.93 -29.53
CA LEU A 385 -22.10 22.14 -28.73
C LEU A 385 -21.81 23.42 -29.53
N TYR A 386 -20.75 23.41 -30.34
CA TYR A 386 -20.43 24.53 -31.22
C TYR A 386 -21.50 24.76 -32.30
N PHE A 387 -21.97 23.71 -32.96
CA PHE A 387 -23.04 23.81 -33.97
C PHE A 387 -24.37 24.26 -33.35
N ASP A 388 -24.75 23.72 -32.19
CA ASP A 388 -25.95 24.10 -31.46
C ASP A 388 -25.89 25.59 -31.07
N GLY A 389 -24.73 26.07 -30.59
CA GLY A 389 -24.48 27.49 -30.31
C GLY A 389 -24.59 28.38 -31.56
N ALA A 390 -23.97 27.98 -32.67
CA ALA A 390 -24.02 28.71 -33.93
C ALA A 390 -25.45 28.76 -34.52
N MET A 391 -26.21 27.67 -34.42
CA MET A 391 -27.61 27.62 -34.85
C MET A 391 -28.50 28.48 -33.97
N TYR A 392 -28.25 28.50 -32.65
CA TYR A 392 -28.92 29.41 -31.71
C TYR A 392 -28.63 30.89 -32.04
N GLU A 393 -27.40 31.25 -32.37
CA GLU A 393 -27.04 32.61 -32.77
C GLU A 393 -27.67 33.06 -34.09
N ARG A 394 -27.89 32.13 -35.03
CA ARG A 394 -28.55 32.42 -36.32
C ARG A 394 -30.07 32.52 -36.21
N ASN A 395 -30.68 31.89 -35.21
CA ASN A 395 -32.13 31.89 -35.04
C ASN A 395 -32.61 33.11 -34.23
N GLU A 396 -32.73 34.24 -34.89
CA GLU A 396 -33.15 35.51 -34.28
C GLU A 396 -34.58 35.47 -33.73
N GLU A 397 -35.49 34.81 -34.44
CA GLU A 397 -36.91 34.71 -34.08
C GLU A 397 -37.12 33.98 -32.75
N ALA A 398 -36.47 32.82 -32.57
CA ALA A 398 -36.53 32.06 -31.32
C ALA A 398 -35.96 32.87 -30.13
N ARG A 399 -34.87 33.61 -30.34
CA ARG A 399 -34.28 34.47 -29.29
C ARG A 399 -35.18 35.64 -28.93
N ALA A 400 -35.85 36.24 -29.91
CA ALA A 400 -36.83 37.30 -29.65
C ALA A 400 -38.01 36.78 -28.81
N ALA A 401 -38.55 35.60 -29.16
CA ALA A 401 -39.61 34.95 -28.40
C ALA A 401 -39.17 34.59 -26.96
N TYR A 402 -37.96 34.05 -26.79
CA TYR A 402 -37.39 33.75 -25.47
C TYR A 402 -37.23 35.02 -24.64
N ARG A 403 -36.60 36.08 -25.18
CA ARG A 403 -36.44 37.37 -24.48
C ARG A 403 -37.77 37.99 -24.08
N LYS A 404 -38.78 37.94 -24.95
CA LYS A 404 -40.14 38.41 -24.63
C LYS A 404 -40.71 37.64 -23.44
N THR A 405 -40.66 36.31 -23.46
CA THR A 405 -41.19 35.46 -22.39
C THR A 405 -40.45 35.67 -21.07
N THR A 406 -39.11 35.73 -21.11
CA THR A 406 -38.27 35.92 -19.91
C THR A 406 -38.44 37.31 -19.31
N SER A 407 -38.59 38.34 -20.14
CA SER A 407 -38.89 39.70 -19.67
C SER A 407 -40.28 39.81 -19.04
N GLU A 408 -41.28 39.12 -19.59
CA GLU A 408 -42.62 39.04 -19.01
C GLU A 408 -42.62 38.30 -17.67
N ALA A 409 -41.93 37.16 -17.58
CA ALA A 409 -41.77 36.42 -16.33
C ALA A 409 -41.04 37.26 -15.27
N SER A 410 -39.95 37.93 -15.64
CA SER A 410 -39.21 38.83 -14.74
C SER A 410 -40.07 40.00 -14.26
N ARG A 411 -40.92 40.55 -15.14
CA ARG A 411 -41.89 41.59 -14.77
C ARG A 411 -42.91 41.06 -13.75
N LEU A 412 -43.43 39.86 -13.95
CA LEU A 412 -44.39 39.23 -13.02
C LEU A 412 -43.75 38.92 -11.66
N VAL A 413 -42.53 38.38 -11.65
CA VAL A 413 -41.76 38.14 -10.42
C VAL A 413 -41.51 39.44 -9.67
N ASN A 414 -41.07 40.49 -10.37
CA ASN A 414 -40.86 41.79 -9.74
C ASN A 414 -42.18 42.36 -9.19
N GLN A 415 -43.30 42.23 -9.92
CA GLN A 415 -44.61 42.64 -9.42
C GLN A 415 -45.01 41.87 -8.15
N TRP A 416 -44.76 40.56 -8.09
CA TRP A 416 -45.02 39.77 -6.89
C TRP A 416 -44.15 40.25 -5.71
N LYS A 417 -42.84 40.45 -5.93
CA LYS A 417 -41.94 41.00 -4.90
C LYS A 417 -42.43 42.34 -4.37
N THR A 418 -42.76 43.29 -5.26
CA THR A 418 -43.14 44.64 -4.84
C THR A 418 -44.53 44.72 -4.21
N ARG A 419 -45.51 43.92 -4.68
CA ARG A 419 -46.91 44.04 -4.25
C ARG A 419 -47.32 43.06 -3.15
N VAL A 420 -46.64 41.92 -3.04
CA VAL A 420 -47.03 40.82 -2.15
C VAL A 420 -45.99 40.61 -1.06
N GLU A 421 -44.72 40.47 -1.41
CA GLU A 421 -43.65 40.14 -0.46
C GLU A 421 -43.30 41.34 0.45
N ASN A 422 -43.13 42.53 -0.11
CA ASN A 422 -42.75 43.73 0.64
C ASN A 422 -43.86 44.31 1.52
N ARG A 423 -45.09 43.78 1.48
CA ARG A 423 -46.25 44.34 2.19
C ARG A 423 -46.32 43.96 3.68
N GLY A 424 -45.32 43.27 4.21
CA GLY A 424 -45.25 42.90 5.63
C GLY A 424 -43.83 42.62 6.13
N GLU A 425 -42.79 43.08 5.41
CA GLU A 425 -41.39 42.83 5.78
C GLU A 425 -41.03 43.54 7.09
N ASP A 426 -41.42 44.81 7.25
CA ASP A 426 -41.22 45.58 8.48
C ASP A 426 -41.93 44.94 9.68
N ASP A 427 -43.17 44.47 9.50
CA ASP A 427 -43.93 43.81 10.56
C ASP A 427 -43.33 42.46 10.93
N ARG A 428 -42.82 41.69 9.94
CA ARG A 428 -42.16 40.40 10.18
C ARG A 428 -40.84 40.58 10.91
N GLN A 429 -40.03 41.58 10.51
CA GLN A 429 -38.80 41.92 11.24
C GLN A 429 -39.11 42.40 12.65
N ARG A 430 -40.13 43.25 12.85
CA ARG A 430 -40.59 43.67 14.18
C ARG A 430 -41.02 42.47 15.03
N ILE A 431 -41.82 41.56 14.49
CA ILE A 431 -42.27 40.35 15.21
C ILE A 431 -41.09 39.47 15.61
N VAL A 432 -40.11 39.25 14.72
CA VAL A 432 -38.90 38.49 15.03
C VAL A 432 -38.04 39.19 16.08
N SER A 433 -37.88 40.51 15.99
CA SER A 433 -37.17 41.29 17.01
C SER A 433 -37.89 41.26 18.37
N PHE A 434 -39.23 41.38 18.39
CA PHE A 434 -40.02 41.26 19.62
C PHE A 434 -40.00 39.85 20.21
N ALA A 435 -40.03 38.81 19.38
CA ALA A 435 -39.88 37.42 19.83
C ALA A 435 -38.47 37.20 20.42
N GLY A 436 -37.43 37.72 19.76
CA GLY A 436 -36.04 37.63 20.22
C GLY A 436 -35.77 38.31 21.57
N LEU A 437 -36.58 39.29 21.98
CA LEU A 437 -36.50 39.87 23.32
C LEU A 437 -36.85 38.88 24.44
N THR A 438 -37.57 37.80 24.12
CA THR A 438 -37.90 36.74 25.08
C THR A 438 -36.91 35.58 25.09
N ASP A 439 -35.99 35.54 24.13
CA ASP A 439 -34.95 34.52 24.06
C ASP A 439 -34.01 34.67 25.27
N TYR A 440 -33.62 33.55 25.87
CA TYR A 440 -32.75 33.48 27.06
C TYR A 440 -33.31 34.14 28.35
N ARG A 441 -34.59 34.53 28.40
CA ARG A 441 -35.20 35.11 29.61
C ARG A 441 -35.14 34.19 30.84
N THR A 442 -35.12 32.87 30.65
CA THR A 442 -35.03 31.87 31.73
C THR A 442 -33.60 31.41 32.01
N LEU A 443 -32.62 31.85 31.21
CA LEU A 443 -31.25 31.37 31.26
C LEU A 443 -30.60 31.58 32.64
N TRP A 444 -30.57 32.82 33.15
CA TRP A 444 -29.98 33.12 34.45
C TRP A 444 -30.72 32.52 35.64
N PRO A 445 -32.07 32.59 35.70
CA PRO A 445 -32.83 31.89 36.73
C PRO A 445 -32.50 30.39 36.80
N GLU A 446 -32.34 29.73 35.65
CA GLU A 446 -32.00 28.31 35.59
C GLU A 446 -30.54 28.02 35.99
N ILE A 447 -29.58 28.85 35.54
CA ILE A 447 -28.17 28.71 35.94
C ILE A 447 -28.03 28.89 37.45
N LEU A 448 -28.67 29.91 38.02
CA LEU A 448 -28.64 30.15 39.47
C LEU A 448 -29.31 29.01 40.23
N ARG A 449 -30.45 28.51 39.75
CA ARG A 449 -31.10 27.33 40.33
C ARG A 449 -30.18 26.12 40.33
N ASP A 450 -29.46 25.87 39.24
CA ASP A 450 -28.52 24.76 39.17
C ASP A 450 -27.33 24.90 40.12
N ILE A 451 -26.84 26.13 40.33
CA ILE A 451 -25.80 26.43 41.31
C ILE A 451 -26.32 26.20 42.73
N PHE A 452 -27.52 26.68 43.05
CA PHE A 452 -28.10 26.51 44.39
C PHE A 452 -28.51 25.07 44.68
N ASP A 453 -29.04 24.33 43.70
CA ASP A 453 -29.36 22.90 43.83
C ASP A 453 -28.10 22.04 44.05
N ALA A 454 -26.92 22.52 43.63
CA ALA A 454 -25.64 21.85 43.86
C ALA A 454 -25.04 22.10 45.26
N LEU A 455 -25.63 23.01 46.05
CA LEU A 455 -25.22 23.26 47.43
C LEU A 455 -25.80 22.21 48.37
N PRO A 456 -25.13 21.92 49.51
CA PRO A 456 -25.70 21.05 50.53
C PRO A 456 -27.00 21.66 51.10
N PRO A 457 -27.96 20.83 51.54
CA PRO A 457 -29.24 21.30 52.05
C PRO A 457 -29.06 22.19 53.28
N ASN A 458 -29.68 23.37 53.23
CA ASN A 458 -29.53 24.40 54.27
C ASN A 458 -30.55 24.21 55.40
N ASP A 459 -30.40 23.14 56.18
CA ASP A 459 -31.23 22.86 57.37
C ASP A 459 -30.55 23.40 58.63
N VAL A 460 -30.88 24.65 58.98
CA VAL A 460 -30.24 25.40 60.08
C VAL A 460 -30.38 24.67 61.43
N GLU A 461 -31.50 23.98 61.68
CA GLU A 461 -31.72 23.25 62.94
C GLU A 461 -30.83 22.02 63.07
N LYS A 462 -30.61 21.28 61.97
CA LYS A 462 -29.69 20.14 61.96
C LYS A 462 -28.23 20.57 62.02
N LEU A 463 -27.87 21.68 61.36
CA LEU A 463 -26.52 22.22 61.38
C LEU A 463 -26.13 22.73 62.78
N ARG A 464 -27.06 23.30 63.53
CA ARG A 464 -26.84 23.77 64.92
C ARG A 464 -26.41 22.65 65.87
N LYS A 465 -26.84 21.40 65.64
CA LYS A 465 -26.50 20.23 66.48
C LYS A 465 -25.10 19.68 66.22
N LYS A 466 -24.42 20.12 65.16
CA LYS A 466 -23.06 19.70 64.80
C LYS A 466 -22.05 20.81 65.13
N PRO A 467 -20.82 20.46 65.58
CA PRO A 467 -19.72 21.41 65.66
C PRO A 467 -19.49 22.10 64.30
N ARG A 468 -19.10 23.39 64.31
CA ARG A 468 -18.91 24.21 63.08
C ARG A 468 -18.09 23.49 62.01
N GLU A 469 -17.00 22.84 62.42
CA GLU A 469 -16.07 22.12 61.54
C GLU A 469 -16.66 20.85 60.89
N GLU A 470 -17.79 20.33 61.39
CA GLU A 470 -18.45 19.12 60.88
C GLU A 470 -19.75 19.43 60.13
N ARG A 471 -20.06 20.71 59.94
CA ARG A 471 -21.23 21.16 59.18
C ARG A 471 -20.98 20.99 57.68
N GLU A 472 -21.94 20.37 57.00
CA GLU A 472 -21.98 20.31 55.54
C GLU A 472 -22.58 21.61 55.00
N GLN A 473 -21.82 22.71 55.10
CA GLN A 473 -22.29 24.06 54.76
C GLN A 473 -21.35 24.71 53.74
N ILE A 474 -21.94 25.38 52.75
CA ILE A 474 -21.21 26.21 51.77
C ILE A 474 -21.93 27.55 51.70
N LEU A 475 -21.20 28.63 51.93
CA LEU A 475 -21.70 30.00 51.87
C LEU A 475 -21.15 30.67 50.62
N ILE A 476 -21.99 30.94 49.63
CA ILE A 476 -21.60 31.70 48.44
C ILE A 476 -21.58 33.18 48.80
N SER A 477 -20.43 33.83 48.62
CA SER A 477 -20.26 35.27 48.83
C SER A 477 -20.44 36.06 47.53
N ARG A 478 -20.08 35.49 46.38
CA ARG A 478 -20.16 36.17 45.07
C ARG A 478 -20.33 35.20 43.92
N ILE A 479 -21.20 35.55 42.97
CA ILE A 479 -21.30 34.88 41.66
C ILE A 479 -21.04 35.96 40.60
N ARG A 480 -19.98 35.78 39.79
CA ARG A 480 -19.61 36.71 38.73
C ARG A 480 -19.66 36.00 37.38
N PRO A 481 -20.62 36.35 36.51
CA PRO A 481 -20.66 35.83 35.16
C PRO A 481 -19.87 36.70 34.19
N GLU A 482 -19.16 36.06 33.26
CA GLU A 482 -18.46 36.71 32.16
C GLU A 482 -18.81 36.03 30.85
N TYR A 483 -19.38 36.78 29.90
CA TYR A 483 -19.71 36.25 28.59
C TYR A 483 -18.46 36.11 27.73
N LYS A 484 -18.31 34.96 27.07
CA LYS A 484 -17.26 34.68 26.09
C LYS A 484 -17.89 34.26 24.78
N THR A 485 -17.46 34.93 23.71
CA THR A 485 -17.85 34.59 22.33
C THR A 485 -17.28 33.24 21.89
N ASP A 486 -16.16 32.81 22.49
CA ASP A 486 -15.56 31.49 22.29
C ASP A 486 -15.02 30.93 23.62
N LEU A 487 -15.49 29.74 24.00
CA LEU A 487 -15.09 28.96 25.17
C LEU A 487 -14.21 27.76 24.80
N THR A 488 -13.92 27.54 23.52
CA THR A 488 -13.28 26.30 23.03
C THR A 488 -11.96 26.01 23.73
N ASP A 489 -11.10 27.02 23.86
CA ASP A 489 -9.78 26.87 24.50
C ASP A 489 -9.91 26.65 26.01
N VAL A 490 -10.84 27.34 26.68
CA VAL A 490 -11.07 27.16 28.12
C VAL A 490 -11.61 25.76 28.42
N LEU A 491 -12.54 25.26 27.63
CA LEU A 491 -13.07 23.90 27.76
C LEU A 491 -12.00 22.84 27.52
N LYS A 492 -11.07 23.09 26.60
CA LYS A 492 -9.92 22.20 26.36
C LYS A 492 -9.00 22.16 27.58
N VAL A 493 -8.63 23.31 28.13
CA VAL A 493 -7.81 23.39 29.35
C VAL A 493 -8.49 22.67 30.53
N MET A 494 -9.79 22.86 30.72
CA MET A 494 -10.57 22.15 31.74
C MET A 494 -10.57 20.63 31.55
N ALA A 495 -10.73 20.15 30.30
CA ALA A 495 -10.72 18.73 29.99
C ALA A 495 -9.35 18.07 30.23
N GLU A 496 -8.27 18.80 29.96
CA GLU A 496 -6.89 18.36 30.18
C GLU A 496 -6.43 18.49 31.65
N ARG A 497 -7.32 18.94 32.55
CA ARG A 497 -7.03 19.28 33.96
C ARG A 497 -5.92 20.32 34.11
N GLY A 498 -5.76 21.20 33.13
CA GLY A 498 -4.84 22.33 33.18
C GLY A 498 -5.32 23.40 34.17
N ASP A 499 -4.42 24.30 34.59
CA ASP A 499 -4.74 25.38 35.52
C ASP A 499 -5.47 26.53 34.80
N VAL A 500 -6.80 26.53 34.87
CA VAL A 500 -7.65 27.59 34.28
C VAL A 500 -7.43 28.95 34.96
N GLY A 501 -7.09 28.98 36.24
CA GLY A 501 -6.80 30.24 36.94
C GLY A 501 -5.59 30.95 36.34
N ARG A 502 -4.52 30.20 36.05
CA ARG A 502 -3.33 30.71 35.37
C ARG A 502 -3.57 31.04 33.90
N PHE A 503 -4.38 30.24 33.20
CA PHE A 503 -4.73 30.48 31.79
C PHE A 503 -5.45 31.82 31.59
N LEU A 504 -6.26 32.24 32.56
CA LEU A 504 -7.04 33.48 32.48
C LEU A 504 -6.24 34.76 32.84
N GLY A 505 -4.92 34.70 33.12
CA GLY A 505 -4.13 35.79 33.71
C GLY A 505 -2.80 36.21 33.04
N VAL A 506 -2.67 36.22 31.70
CA VAL A 506 -1.49 36.83 30.99
C VAL A 506 -1.90 37.57 29.70
N GLU A 507 -1.58 38.88 29.63
CA GLU A 507 -1.16 39.65 28.43
C GLU A 507 0.36 39.44 28.22
N SER A 508 0.98 39.33 27.03
CA SER A 508 1.14 40.37 26.00
C SER A 508 1.82 39.79 24.72
N ALA A 509 1.38 40.30 23.57
CA ALA A 509 2.15 40.66 22.37
C ALA A 509 3.13 39.66 21.70
N ASN A 510 2.66 39.22 20.52
CA ASN A 510 3.35 39.07 19.23
C ASN A 510 3.94 37.69 18.84
N PRO A 511 3.71 37.26 17.59
CA PRO A 511 3.97 35.91 17.10
C PRO A 511 5.39 35.81 16.57
N ALA A 512 6.12 34.76 16.92
CA ALA A 512 7.33 34.40 16.19
C ALA A 512 7.56 32.90 16.16
N ILE A 513 7.34 32.36 14.95
CA ILE A 513 8.22 31.40 14.27
C ILE A 513 8.38 30.05 14.97
N SER A 514 7.51 29.11 14.62
CA SER A 514 7.94 27.72 14.42
C SER A 514 8.17 27.49 12.93
N ALA A 515 9.38 27.02 12.62
CA ALA A 515 9.93 26.84 11.27
C ALA A 515 9.17 25.77 10.45
N PRO A 516 9.23 25.84 9.10
CA PRO A 516 8.46 24.96 8.23
C PRO A 516 9.09 23.57 8.13
N PRO A 517 8.31 22.48 7.94
CA PRO A 517 8.85 21.26 7.38
C PRO A 517 9.02 21.46 5.86
N ALA A 518 10.19 21.12 5.35
CA ALA A 518 10.51 21.17 3.94
C ALA A 518 9.95 19.94 3.18
N TYR A 519 9.16 20.26 2.15
CA TYR A 519 8.98 19.61 0.84
C TYR A 519 8.65 18.11 0.70
N GLY A 520 7.47 17.88 0.11
CA GLY A 520 7.11 16.71 -0.68
C GLY A 520 5.66 16.87 -1.17
N GLY A 521 5.48 17.38 -2.39
CA GLY A 521 4.18 17.83 -2.90
C GLY A 521 3.22 16.71 -3.29
N GLU A 522 1.93 17.03 -3.23
CA GLU A 522 0.94 16.79 -4.30
C GLU A 522 -0.31 17.60 -3.95
N GLY A 523 -0.88 18.28 -4.94
CA GLY A 523 -1.98 19.21 -4.76
C GLY A 523 -3.27 18.50 -4.34
N GLY A 524 -3.76 18.86 -3.16
CA GLY A 524 -5.14 18.65 -2.75
C GLY A 524 -5.71 19.97 -2.23
N GLU A 525 -6.81 20.43 -2.81
CA GLU A 525 -7.60 21.55 -2.28
C GLU A 525 -8.07 21.20 -0.86
N GLU A 526 -7.51 21.86 0.16
CA GLU A 526 -8.06 21.82 1.52
C GLU A 526 -9.31 22.71 1.59
N LYS A 527 -10.47 22.08 1.82
CA LYS A 527 -11.70 22.79 2.18
C LYS A 527 -11.50 23.52 3.51
N PRO A 528 -12.01 24.76 3.67
CA PRO A 528 -11.89 25.48 4.94
C PRO A 528 -12.72 24.76 6.01
N VAL A 529 -12.04 24.26 7.05
CA VAL A 529 -12.71 23.69 8.24
C VAL A 529 -13.27 24.85 9.05
N VAL A 530 -14.57 25.12 8.91
CA VAL A 530 -15.29 26.05 9.78
C VAL A 530 -15.28 25.48 11.21
N ARG A 531 -14.45 26.03 12.09
CA ARG A 531 -14.47 25.69 13.52
C ARG A 531 -15.82 26.12 14.10
N LYS A 532 -16.59 25.18 14.65
CA LYS A 532 -17.81 25.49 15.43
C LYS A 532 -17.40 26.16 16.73
N VAL A 533 -17.56 27.49 16.80
CA VAL A 533 -17.29 28.30 17.98
C VAL A 533 -18.32 28.00 19.07
N LYS A 534 -17.88 27.68 20.28
CA LYS A 534 -18.76 27.45 21.44
C LYS A 534 -18.87 28.72 22.27
N ARG A 535 -20.00 29.44 22.20
CA ARG A 535 -20.24 30.65 22.99
C ARG A 535 -20.85 30.31 24.36
N GLY A 536 -20.62 31.16 25.37
CA GLY A 536 -21.31 31.03 26.64
C GLY A 536 -20.74 31.88 27.76
N PHE A 537 -20.93 31.45 29.02
CA PHE A 537 -20.52 32.19 30.20
C PHE A 537 -19.45 31.42 31.00
N LEU A 538 -18.44 32.15 31.47
CA LEU A 538 -17.62 31.72 32.59
C LEU A 538 -18.23 32.28 33.86
N VAL A 539 -18.74 31.41 34.72
CA VAL A 539 -19.37 31.79 35.97
C VAL A 539 -18.42 31.47 37.11
N THR A 540 -17.88 32.51 37.74
CA THR A 540 -16.98 32.39 38.89
C THR A 540 -17.78 32.50 40.17
N ILE A 541 -17.76 31.45 40.98
CA ILE A 541 -18.44 31.32 42.27
C ILE A 541 -17.38 31.42 43.36
N ARG A 542 -17.50 32.41 44.25
CA ARG A 542 -16.67 32.55 45.45
C ARG A 542 -17.50 32.29 46.70
N GLY A 543 -16.87 31.68 47.70
CA GLY A 543 -17.53 31.36 48.95
C GLY A 543 -16.61 30.86 50.03
N VAL A 544 -17.18 30.52 51.17
CA VAL A 544 -16.49 29.93 52.31
C VAL A 544 -17.19 28.65 52.77
N THR A 545 -16.43 27.71 53.32
CA THR A 545 -16.97 26.53 54.00
C THR A 545 -16.33 26.34 55.37
N PRO A 546 -17.13 26.14 56.43
CA PRO A 546 -16.60 25.79 57.74
C PRO A 546 -16.16 24.33 57.84
N ASN A 547 -16.48 23.49 56.85
CA ASN A 547 -16.21 22.06 56.90
C ASN A 547 -14.69 21.76 56.97
N LYS A 548 -14.27 20.86 57.86
CA LYS A 548 -12.88 20.42 58.02
C LYS A 548 -12.26 19.84 56.74
N GLY A 549 -13.07 19.28 55.86
CA GLY A 549 -12.67 18.79 54.54
C GLY A 549 -12.35 19.90 53.54
N GLY A 550 -12.69 21.17 53.85
CA GLY A 550 -12.34 22.36 53.08
C GLY A 550 -12.55 22.19 51.58
N VAL A 551 -11.45 22.21 50.84
CA VAL A 551 -11.38 22.07 49.38
C VAL A 551 -12.00 20.76 48.88
N ALA A 552 -11.65 19.64 49.51
CA ALA A 552 -12.15 18.33 49.10
C ALA A 552 -13.68 18.21 49.29
N PHE A 553 -14.23 18.93 50.28
CA PHE A 553 -15.68 19.01 50.47
C PHE A 553 -16.35 19.84 49.36
N VAL A 554 -15.77 20.97 48.96
CA VAL A 554 -16.27 21.80 47.86
C VAL A 554 -16.20 21.05 46.53
N GLU A 555 -15.10 20.36 46.24
CA GLU A 555 -14.96 19.57 45.00
C GLU A 555 -15.96 18.41 44.94
N SER A 556 -16.11 17.66 46.04
CA SER A 556 -16.98 16.48 46.07
C SER A 556 -18.48 16.81 46.09
N ARG A 557 -18.87 17.98 46.61
CA ARG A 557 -20.26 18.43 46.66
C ARG A 557 -20.61 19.35 45.51
N LEU A 558 -19.99 20.53 45.45
CA LEU A 558 -20.36 21.58 44.50
C LEU A 558 -19.84 21.27 43.09
N CYS A 559 -18.55 20.98 42.93
CA CYS A 559 -17.98 20.78 41.59
C CYS A 559 -18.53 19.51 40.93
N LYS A 560 -18.61 18.41 41.68
CA LYS A 560 -19.15 17.15 41.16
C LYS A 560 -20.62 17.26 40.76
N ALA A 561 -21.48 17.85 41.61
CA ALA A 561 -22.90 18.00 41.29
C ALA A 561 -23.14 18.91 40.07
N LEU A 562 -22.29 19.92 39.86
CA LEU A 562 -22.34 20.76 38.67
C LEU A 562 -21.79 20.06 37.42
N LEU A 563 -20.79 19.17 37.53
CA LEU A 563 -20.28 18.38 36.40
C LEU A 563 -21.25 17.30 35.93
N GLU A 564 -22.12 16.80 36.81
CA GLU A 564 -23.17 15.84 36.46
C GLU A 564 -24.25 16.45 35.53
N LYS A 565 -24.31 17.79 35.45
CA LYS A 565 -25.21 18.57 34.59
C LYS A 565 -24.70 18.66 33.13
N THR A 566 -24.46 17.49 32.53
CA THR A 566 -23.96 17.31 31.16
C THR A 566 -24.96 17.76 30.09
N ALA A 567 -24.49 17.87 28.83
CA ALA A 567 -25.31 18.27 27.68
C ALA A 567 -26.59 17.43 27.52
N ASP A 568 -26.51 16.11 27.65
CA ASP A 568 -27.66 15.21 27.50
C ASP A 568 -28.68 15.34 28.63
N ALA A 569 -28.20 15.55 29.87
CA ALA A 569 -29.05 15.74 31.02
C ALA A 569 -29.84 17.07 30.94
N GLN A 570 -29.17 18.13 30.50
CA GLN A 570 -29.77 19.45 30.39
C GLN A 570 -30.67 19.60 29.15
N ALA A 571 -30.31 18.94 28.04
CA ALA A 571 -31.17 18.85 26.86
C ALA A 571 -32.49 18.11 27.17
N LYS A 572 -32.44 16.99 27.92
CA LYS A 572 -33.65 16.30 28.41
C LYS A 572 -34.50 17.15 29.35
N ALA A 573 -33.87 18.04 30.12
CA ALA A 573 -34.55 18.99 31.00
C ALA A 573 -35.05 20.26 30.26
N GLY A 574 -34.85 20.35 28.93
CA GLY A 574 -35.30 21.47 28.11
C GLY A 574 -34.54 22.77 28.33
N LYS A 575 -33.32 22.72 28.90
CA LYS A 575 -32.54 23.93 29.22
C LYS A 575 -31.73 24.43 28.02
N PRO A 576 -31.58 25.75 27.84
CA PRO A 576 -30.86 26.35 26.71
C PRO A 576 -29.32 26.35 26.88
N TYR A 577 -28.78 25.62 27.85
CA TYR A 577 -27.35 25.55 28.16
C TYR A 577 -26.96 24.19 28.76
N TYR A 578 -25.66 23.93 28.83
CA TYR A 578 -25.10 22.84 29.63
C TYR A 578 -23.79 23.25 30.32
N VAL A 579 -23.41 22.52 31.37
CA VAL A 579 -22.13 22.74 32.05
C VAL A 579 -21.05 21.98 31.30
N GLY A 580 -20.14 22.71 30.65
CA GLY A 580 -19.05 22.15 29.86
C GLY A 580 -17.81 21.81 30.67
N GLY A 581 -17.65 22.39 31.86
CA GLY A 581 -16.55 22.12 32.78
C GLY A 581 -16.68 22.90 34.09
N VAL A 582 -16.11 22.37 35.15
CA VAL A 582 -16.06 23.00 36.48
C VAL A 582 -14.69 22.75 37.09
N GLN A 583 -14.06 23.79 37.61
CA GLN A 583 -12.75 23.68 38.24
C GLN A 583 -12.63 24.61 39.44
N LEU A 584 -12.08 24.10 40.54
CA LEU A 584 -11.66 24.91 41.68
C LEU A 584 -10.31 25.56 41.34
N ILE A 585 -10.26 26.90 41.39
CA ILE A 585 -9.10 27.69 40.94
C ILE A 585 -8.33 28.33 42.10
N GLN A 586 -8.94 28.46 43.28
CA GLN A 586 -8.28 29.00 44.47
C GLN A 586 -8.89 28.40 45.73
N SER A 587 -8.06 28.15 46.73
CA SER A 587 -8.49 27.80 48.07
C SER A 587 -7.46 28.17 49.13
N GLY A 588 -7.91 28.63 50.30
CA GLY A 588 -7.03 28.92 51.43
C GLY A 588 -7.80 29.06 52.76
N ARG A 589 -7.12 28.90 53.89
CA ARG A 589 -7.67 29.28 55.20
C ARG A 589 -7.52 30.79 55.37
N ARG A 590 -8.61 31.44 55.78
CA ARG A 590 -8.60 32.87 56.08
C ARG A 590 -7.71 33.13 57.31
N THR A 591 -6.81 34.11 57.23
CA THR A 591 -5.98 34.57 58.37
C THR A 591 -6.22 36.07 58.58
N SER A 592 -6.17 36.54 59.83
CA SER A 592 -6.60 37.87 60.30
C SER A 592 -5.79 39.07 59.76
N ALA A 593 -5.00 38.89 58.70
CA ALA A 593 -4.17 39.92 58.07
C ALA A 593 -4.40 40.06 56.55
N GLN A 594 -5.44 39.43 56.00
CA GLN A 594 -5.86 39.67 54.61
C GLN A 594 -7.15 40.48 54.59
N THR A 595 -7.06 41.70 54.04
CA THR A 595 -8.20 42.54 53.64
C THR A 595 -9.24 41.68 52.93
N PRO A 596 -10.56 41.89 53.13
CA PRO A 596 -11.55 41.25 52.28
C PRO A 596 -11.17 41.49 50.81
N LEU A 597 -11.27 40.45 49.97
CA LEU A 597 -11.18 40.57 48.51
C LEU A 597 -12.40 41.39 48.01
N HIS A 598 -12.41 42.69 48.33
CA HIS A 598 -13.35 43.71 47.91
C HIS A 598 -12.58 44.99 47.61
N GLY A 599 -12.41 45.27 46.32
CA GLY A 599 -12.30 46.64 45.82
C GLY A 599 -13.68 47.30 45.85
N ALA A 600 -13.70 48.55 46.29
CA ALA A 600 -14.85 49.40 46.53
C ALA A 600 -15.75 49.63 45.30
N ALA A 601 -16.99 50.05 45.56
CA ALA A 601 -17.92 50.56 44.56
C ALA A 601 -17.28 51.73 43.78
N GLY A 602 -16.96 51.49 42.51
CA GLY A 602 -16.47 52.47 41.55
C GLY A 602 -16.97 52.09 40.16
N GLY A 603 -17.40 53.09 39.39
CA GLY A 603 -18.12 52.94 38.14
C GLY A 603 -17.39 52.19 37.03
N ILE A 604 -18.19 51.86 36.02
CA ILE A 604 -17.90 51.07 34.83
C ILE A 604 -16.70 51.67 34.06
N SER A 605 -15.59 50.94 34.01
CA SER A 605 -14.62 50.98 32.92
C SER A 605 -14.00 49.59 32.77
N GLY A 606 -13.88 49.14 31.52
CA GLY A 606 -13.40 47.81 31.18
C GLY A 606 -11.96 47.55 31.64
N GLU A 607 -11.63 46.26 31.64
CA GLU A 607 -10.24 45.78 31.54
C GLU A 607 -9.36 45.96 32.80
N THR A 608 -9.73 45.36 33.94
CA THR A 608 -8.79 44.83 34.96
C THR A 608 -9.61 44.27 36.14
N ASP A 609 -9.46 42.96 36.45
CA ASP A 609 -9.75 42.34 37.78
C ASP A 609 -9.62 40.79 37.76
N ILE A 610 -8.77 40.25 36.88
CA ILE A 610 -8.19 38.89 37.01
C ILE A 610 -6.77 38.99 37.60
N ALA A 611 -6.35 40.18 38.02
CA ALA A 611 -4.99 40.46 38.51
C ALA A 611 -4.81 40.31 40.04
N ASP A 612 -5.84 39.92 40.78
CA ASP A 612 -5.76 39.70 42.25
C ASP A 612 -5.48 38.23 42.64
N PHE A 613 -4.86 37.44 41.75
CA PHE A 613 -4.48 36.05 41.99
C PHE A 613 -3.01 35.87 42.45
N THR A 614 -2.26 36.94 42.69
CA THR A 614 -0.86 36.86 43.11
C THR A 614 -0.69 37.18 44.59
N GLY A 615 -0.79 36.17 45.44
CA GLY A 615 -0.41 36.32 46.84
C GLY A 615 -0.76 35.12 47.71
N LEU A 616 0.06 34.06 47.62
CA LEU A 616 0.51 33.14 48.69
C LEU A 616 0.79 31.72 48.14
N THR A 617 1.83 31.09 48.68
CA THR A 617 2.58 29.96 48.12
C THR A 617 1.91 28.59 48.23
N PRO A 618 2.04 27.69 47.22
CA PRO A 618 1.57 26.31 47.31
C PRO A 618 2.51 25.45 48.19
N LEU A 619 1.91 24.64 49.09
CA LEU A 619 2.60 23.61 49.87
C LEU A 619 2.96 22.40 48.99
N SER A 620 4.24 22.04 48.97
CA SER A 620 4.78 20.84 48.33
C SER A 620 4.73 19.63 49.27
N SER A 621 4.63 18.43 48.68
CA SER A 621 5.01 17.15 49.30
C SER A 621 5.09 16.05 48.22
N PRO A 622 5.78 14.93 48.45
CA PRO A 622 7.18 14.78 48.86
C PRO A 622 8.00 14.07 47.76
N GLY A 623 9.33 14.21 47.85
CA GLY A 623 10.27 13.88 46.78
C GLY A 623 10.51 12.40 46.49
N ASN A 624 11.02 12.18 45.28
CA ASN A 624 11.87 11.03 44.95
C ASN A 624 13.17 11.59 44.33
N VAL A 625 14.30 11.09 44.81
CA VAL A 625 15.68 11.56 44.51
C VAL A 625 16.24 10.83 43.24
N PRO A 626 17.46 11.08 42.73
CA PRO A 626 17.68 11.43 41.32
C PRO A 626 18.53 10.40 40.54
N GLY A 627 18.65 10.60 39.23
CA GLY A 627 19.77 10.08 38.44
C GLY A 627 19.60 10.45 36.97
N ALA A 628 20.63 10.60 36.14
CA ALA A 628 22.07 10.79 36.28
C ALA A 628 22.57 10.93 34.82
N SER A 629 23.64 11.71 34.60
CA SER A 629 24.54 11.72 33.43
C SER A 629 23.92 12.02 32.05
N GLY A 630 24.45 12.92 31.21
CA GLY A 630 25.84 13.31 30.99
C GLY A 630 26.20 12.93 29.54
N GLY A 631 26.67 13.88 28.73
CA GLY A 631 27.13 13.56 27.37
C GLY A 631 27.15 14.74 26.39
N SER A 632 28.19 15.57 26.51
CA SER A 632 28.64 16.55 25.51
C SER A 632 28.94 15.93 24.14
N VAL A 633 28.95 16.73 23.06
CA VAL A 633 30.10 16.97 22.16
C VAL A 633 29.74 18.11 21.17
N ARG A 634 30.54 19.19 21.18
CA ARG A 634 30.68 20.19 20.08
C ARG A 634 31.68 19.63 19.05
N PRO A 635 31.76 20.08 17.78
CA PRO A 635 32.61 21.25 17.46
C PRO A 635 32.31 22.07 16.16
N VAL A 636 32.56 23.38 16.27
CA VAL A 636 33.48 24.19 15.43
C VAL A 636 33.04 24.66 14.01
N GLN A 637 33.00 26.00 13.87
CA GLN A 637 33.01 26.80 12.62
C GLN A 637 34.39 26.78 11.94
N PRO A 638 34.61 27.36 10.72
CA PRO A 638 34.98 28.79 10.65
C PRO A 638 34.61 29.56 9.34
N SER A 639 34.34 30.86 9.54
CA SER A 639 34.89 32.06 8.85
C SER A 639 35.01 32.18 7.31
N TYR A 640 34.48 33.28 6.71
CA TYR A 640 35.25 34.47 6.22
C TYR A 640 34.51 35.32 5.12
N VAL A 641 34.18 36.56 5.50
CA VAL A 641 34.17 37.95 4.92
C VAL A 641 34.46 38.24 3.38
N PRO A 642 34.35 39.51 2.85
CA PRO A 642 33.21 40.15 2.13
C PRO A 642 33.55 40.86 0.77
N GLY A 643 32.59 41.57 0.13
CA GLY A 643 32.88 42.81 -0.63
C GLY A 643 32.01 43.18 -1.86
N ARG A 644 31.19 44.26 -1.72
CA ARG A 644 30.95 45.48 -2.58
C ARG A 644 30.81 45.39 -4.15
N PRO A 645 30.39 46.46 -4.89
CA PRO A 645 29.27 47.44 -4.74
C PRO A 645 28.58 47.89 -6.09
N GLY A 646 27.44 48.60 -6.00
CA GLY A 646 27.18 49.89 -6.70
C GLY A 646 26.47 49.95 -8.09
N GLY A 647 25.46 50.85 -8.19
CA GLY A 647 25.33 51.78 -9.35
C GLY A 647 23.94 52.05 -9.99
N GLY A 648 23.36 53.24 -9.73
CA GLY A 648 22.59 54.14 -10.64
C GLY A 648 21.20 53.69 -11.17
N GLY A 649 20.19 54.53 -11.42
CA GLY A 649 20.02 55.98 -11.52
C GLY A 649 18.57 56.30 -11.97
N ALA A 650 18.11 57.53 -11.70
CA ALA A 650 16.72 58.01 -11.72
C ALA A 650 16.19 58.53 -13.07
N VAL A 651 14.85 58.56 -13.26
CA VAL A 651 14.11 59.57 -14.08
C VAL A 651 12.66 59.77 -13.57
N THR A 652 12.28 61.03 -13.33
CA THR A 652 10.93 61.65 -13.27
C THR A 652 10.92 62.79 -14.33
N PRO A 653 9.82 63.52 -14.71
CA PRO A 653 8.63 63.88 -13.91
C PRO A 653 7.27 64.14 -14.65
N GLY A 654 6.22 64.48 -13.89
CA GLY A 654 5.29 65.56 -14.29
C GLY A 654 3.77 65.37 -14.11
N GLY A 655 3.17 66.01 -13.07
CA GLY A 655 2.17 67.08 -13.29
C GLY A 655 0.68 66.95 -12.89
N GLY A 656 0.31 67.47 -11.70
CA GLY A 656 -0.89 68.29 -11.40
C GLY A 656 -2.24 67.58 -11.09
N ARG A 657 -3.18 68.07 -10.25
CA ARG A 657 -3.33 69.27 -9.38
C ARG A 657 -4.58 69.08 -8.46
N VAL A 658 -4.58 69.67 -7.26
CA VAL A 658 -5.65 69.72 -6.20
C VAL A 658 -6.71 70.82 -6.49
N PRO A 659 -7.86 70.99 -5.76
CA PRO A 659 -7.99 71.53 -4.37
C PRO A 659 -9.15 70.89 -3.52
N GLY A 660 -9.41 71.10 -2.22
CA GLY A 660 -8.84 71.89 -1.12
C GLY A 660 -9.73 71.88 0.17
N ARG A 661 -9.14 72.30 1.32
CA ARG A 661 -9.65 73.01 2.56
C ARG A 661 -10.90 72.51 3.34
N ALA A 662 -11.11 72.74 4.65
CA ALA A 662 -10.35 73.09 5.89
C ALA A 662 -11.38 73.33 7.04
N ALA A 663 -10.98 73.17 8.32
CA ALA A 663 -11.30 73.98 9.53
C ALA A 663 -11.63 73.21 10.84
N THR A 664 -11.12 73.72 11.96
CA THR A 664 -11.20 73.27 13.38
C THR A 664 -11.94 74.34 14.25
N PRO A 665 -11.87 74.35 15.61
CA PRO A 665 -12.83 73.91 16.66
C PRO A 665 -13.48 75.12 17.45
N PRO A 666 -14.10 75.05 18.67
CA PRO A 666 -13.39 74.91 19.98
C PRO A 666 -14.23 74.38 21.20
N ALA A 667 -13.67 74.55 22.41
CA ALA A 667 -13.99 73.98 23.73
C ALA A 667 -14.98 74.76 24.64
N GLY A 668 -15.35 74.13 25.78
CA GLY A 668 -15.97 74.72 26.99
C GLY A 668 -16.84 73.67 27.72
N GLY A 669 -16.92 73.49 29.04
CA GLY A 669 -16.37 74.11 30.24
C GLY A 669 -17.12 73.52 31.46
N ALA A 670 -16.53 73.68 32.66
CA ALA A 670 -17.12 73.57 34.01
C ALA A 670 -17.49 72.19 34.60
N ALA A 671 -16.81 71.86 35.71
CA ALA A 671 -17.33 71.01 36.78
C ALA A 671 -18.35 71.79 37.64
N PRO A 672 -19.23 71.08 38.37
CA PRO A 672 -19.37 71.40 39.78
C PRO A 672 -19.38 70.17 40.72
N ALA A 673 -19.03 70.51 41.95
CA ALA A 673 -18.84 69.69 43.14
C ALA A 673 -20.11 69.03 43.70
N GLY A 674 -19.90 68.01 44.53
CA GLY A 674 -20.76 67.74 45.69
C GLY A 674 -21.14 66.28 45.88
N ALA A 675 -20.34 65.51 46.63
CA ALA A 675 -20.84 64.37 47.38
C ALA A 675 -20.17 64.35 48.77
N PRO A 676 -20.94 64.16 49.86
CA PRO A 676 -20.46 64.30 51.23
C PRO A 676 -19.67 63.06 51.68
N GLY A 677 -18.72 63.26 52.59
CA GLY A 677 -17.90 62.21 53.18
C GLY A 677 -18.75 61.12 53.83
N SER A 678 -18.27 59.87 53.70
CA SER A 678 -18.76 58.72 54.45
C SER A 678 -17.76 58.36 55.56
N PRO A 679 -18.24 57.98 56.76
CA PRO A 679 -17.43 57.78 57.95
C PRO A 679 -16.72 56.42 57.93
N ASP A 680 -15.51 56.39 58.49
CA ASP A 680 -14.78 55.17 58.81
C ASP A 680 -15.60 54.26 59.74
N ALA A 681 -16.07 53.12 59.22
CA ALA A 681 -16.62 52.03 60.01
C ALA A 681 -15.59 50.89 60.08
N VAL A 682 -14.95 50.76 61.24
CA VAL A 682 -14.17 49.57 61.60
C VAL A 682 -15.16 48.43 61.83
N GLU A 683 -15.42 47.61 60.81
CA GLU A 683 -16.24 46.40 60.94
C GLU A 683 -15.51 45.35 61.79
N GLY A 684 -16.23 44.76 62.76
CA GLY A 684 -15.74 43.62 63.54
C GLY A 684 -15.51 42.36 62.68
N PRO A 685 -15.02 41.25 63.28
CA PRO A 685 -14.73 40.03 62.53
C PRO A 685 -16.00 39.54 61.79
N PRO A 686 -15.87 39.11 60.53
CA PRO A 686 -17.00 38.71 59.69
C PRO A 686 -17.71 37.51 60.32
N LYS A 687 -19.02 37.65 60.48
CA LYS A 687 -19.89 36.66 61.15
C LYS A 687 -20.57 35.75 60.15
N ASP A 688 -20.93 34.56 60.60
CA ASP A 688 -21.76 33.65 59.83
C ASP A 688 -23.18 34.20 59.71
N PRO A 689 -23.75 34.33 58.49
CA PRO A 689 -25.08 34.92 58.29
C PRO A 689 -26.22 34.07 58.89
N PHE A 690 -26.01 32.77 59.11
CA PHE A 690 -26.99 31.89 59.76
C PHE A 690 -26.72 31.70 61.26
N PHE A 691 -25.48 31.95 61.71
CA PHE A 691 -25.06 31.83 63.10
C PHE A 691 -24.27 33.09 63.55
N PRO A 692 -24.94 34.21 63.86
CA PRO A 692 -24.30 35.52 64.06
C PRO A 692 -23.33 35.60 65.25
N ASP A 693 -23.34 34.59 66.13
CA ASP A 693 -22.43 34.47 67.27
C ASP A 693 -21.11 33.77 66.90
N GLU A 694 -21.01 33.21 65.69
CA GLU A 694 -19.84 32.51 65.17
C GLU A 694 -19.12 33.35 64.09
N THR A 695 -17.80 33.36 64.13
CA THR A 695 -16.95 34.03 63.13
C THR A 695 -16.61 33.09 61.96
N ILE A 696 -16.57 33.62 60.73
CA ILE A 696 -16.13 32.89 59.53
C ILE A 696 -14.62 33.05 59.28
N GLU A 697 -13.87 33.62 60.23
CA GLU A 697 -12.42 33.88 60.10
C GLU A 697 -11.55 32.63 59.93
N LYS A 698 -11.99 31.46 60.40
CA LYS A 698 -11.21 30.22 60.30
C LYS A 698 -11.69 29.29 59.19
N ASP A 699 -12.70 29.71 58.45
CA ASP A 699 -13.29 28.91 57.37
C ASP A 699 -12.37 28.86 56.15
N THR A 700 -12.55 27.83 55.33
CA THR A 700 -11.82 27.69 54.07
C THR A 700 -12.52 28.50 52.99
N GLU A 701 -11.85 29.50 52.43
CA GLU A 701 -12.32 30.25 51.26
C GLU A 701 -12.01 29.48 49.98
N PHE A 702 -12.90 29.55 49.00
CA PHE A 702 -12.73 28.92 47.70
C PHE A 702 -13.23 29.81 46.55
N ALA A 703 -12.67 29.58 45.36
CA ALA A 703 -13.19 30.08 44.10
C ALA A 703 -13.30 28.94 43.08
N VAL A 704 -14.49 28.78 42.49
CA VAL A 704 -14.80 27.77 41.47
C VAL A 704 -15.22 28.48 40.19
N VAL A 705 -14.68 28.06 39.05
CA VAL A 705 -15.09 28.53 37.71
C VAL A 705 -15.92 27.45 37.05
N VAL A 706 -17.10 27.84 36.54
CA VAL A 706 -18.03 27.00 35.80
C VAL A 706 -18.12 27.51 34.36
N ALA A 707 -17.76 26.69 33.39
CA ALA A 707 -17.97 26.99 31.97
C ALA A 707 -19.39 26.55 31.56
N VAL A 708 -20.27 27.52 31.37
CA VAL A 708 -21.65 27.34 30.91
C VAL A 708 -21.69 27.58 29.40
N VAL A 709 -21.99 26.55 28.62
CA VAL A 709 -22.05 26.63 27.15
C VAL A 709 -23.50 26.82 26.73
N LEU A 710 -23.75 27.86 25.92
CA LEU A 710 -25.07 28.12 25.32
C LEU A 710 -25.19 27.31 24.03
N ASP A 711 -26.42 26.89 23.71
CA ASP A 711 -26.75 26.03 22.56
C ASP A 711 -26.17 24.60 22.70
N PRO A 712 -26.90 23.66 23.34
CA PRO A 712 -26.56 22.25 23.20
C PRO A 712 -26.55 21.90 21.71
N ALA A 713 -25.48 21.24 21.22
CA ALA A 713 -25.57 20.59 19.93
C ALA A 713 -26.80 19.66 20.00
N PRO A 714 -27.78 19.78 19.09
CA PRO A 714 -28.96 18.93 19.16
C PRO A 714 -28.48 17.47 19.17
N ALA A 715 -29.00 16.69 20.12
CA ALA A 715 -28.87 15.23 20.07
C ALA A 715 -29.22 14.81 18.66
N GLN A 716 -28.31 14.12 17.97
CA GLN A 716 -28.49 13.67 16.59
C GLN A 716 -29.76 12.82 16.52
N THR A 717 -30.88 13.45 16.18
CA THR A 717 -32.07 12.74 15.73
C THR A 717 -31.75 12.23 14.34
N THR A 718 -31.49 10.94 14.26
CA THR A 718 -31.49 10.15 13.03
C THR A 718 -32.80 10.40 12.28
N THR A 719 -32.74 11.19 11.22
CA THR A 719 -33.69 11.18 10.11
C THR A 719 -32.90 11.32 8.81
N GLU A 720 -32.25 10.22 8.42
CA GLU A 720 -32.18 9.85 7.00
C GLU A 720 -33.56 9.26 6.63
N ASN A 721 -34.08 9.68 5.47
CA ASN A 721 -35.36 9.33 4.81
C ASN A 721 -36.48 10.39 4.93
N GLU A 722 -36.49 11.34 3.98
CA GLU A 722 -37.50 11.43 2.90
C GLU A 722 -37.03 12.38 1.78
#